data_AF-A0AA88WUS3-F1
#
_entry.id   AF-A0AA88WUS3-F1
#
_cell.length_a   1.000
_cell.length_b   1.000
_cell.length_c   1.000
_cell.angle_alpha   90.00
_cell.angle_beta   90.00
_cell.angle_gamma   90.00
#
_symmetry.space_group_name_H-M   'P 1'
#
loop_
_entity.id
_entity.type
_entity.pdbx_description
1 polymer ?
#
loop_
_entity_poly.entity_id
_entity_poly.type
_entity_poly.pdbx_seq_one_letter_code
_entity_poly.pdbx_strand_id
1 'polypeptide(L)'
;MADKDSSALSSGIPTDQVLLDELPRVKFWDVWDICQWEGFWMDPGLVKPAVTFRSSFEAQDGDVLLASTNKTGTTWLKALCFCIMQKQFESEEGEDMLIKDNPHFHVQTIESMIYATKPHPDLYTRPSPRLFHTHLPFSVLPDSIKNSECKVVYIARNPKDTFVSLWHFFNSIFRPNQEPFPLEKAFDWFCNGVHPYGPFFDHVLQYWVESKEKPHKILFLKYEELKRDPREQVKRVASFIGRPFGNEEEADQVLWRCGIERLKNMEVNKDGSSVIFSVPNSSYFRRGVVGDWKNYLSPEMEGRLDEITRVKLEEFVEEGMIKTIQRPPVVADHKESPAANSSIFVDQAALKKLPRVHFWEAMDIVHWKGSWIDPGLVMGAVTFRSSFKAHDNDILLASTIKTGTTWLKALSLCIMQKQCRGTEEEDIVFKDNPHFHVQTIESMVYSTKSHPDLYNTPPPRLFHTHLPYSVLPDSIKHTDCKIVYVARNPKDTFVSLWHFFNSIFRPNQQPFSLEKAFDWFCNGIYPYGPFFDHILQYWEESKTKPHKILFLRYEELKKDPKGQVKRIASFVGRPFEKEEEADKVLWRCSLERLKNLEVNRNGSSFLRVPHSSYFRRGVVGGWKDYLTPELADRLDQITRMKLHGSGLDLEI
;
A
#
# COMPACT_ATOMS: atom_id res chain seq x y z
N MET A 1 28.96 -41.49 35.69
CA MET A 1 30.00 -40.45 35.64
C MET A 1 29.98 -39.92 34.22
N ALA A 2 29.25 -38.84 33.94
CA ALA A 2 29.71 -37.44 34.01
C ALA A 2 30.93 -37.23 33.09
N ASP A 3 31.00 -36.29 32.13
CA ASP A 3 30.22 -35.07 31.90
C ASP A 3 30.50 -34.54 30.46
N LYS A 4 29.49 -33.89 29.87
CA LYS A 4 29.47 -32.60 29.15
C LYS A 4 30.10 -32.27 27.76
N ASP A 5 29.26 -31.51 27.06
CA ASP A 5 29.48 -30.36 26.15
C ASP A 5 29.68 -30.59 24.65
N SER A 6 28.56 -30.58 23.90
CA SER A 6 28.36 -29.54 22.87
C SER A 6 26.86 -29.29 22.61
N SER A 7 26.36 -28.17 23.11
CA SER A 7 25.04 -27.64 22.78
C SER A 7 25.17 -26.66 21.60
N ALA A 8 24.82 -27.11 20.39
CA ALA A 8 24.54 -26.20 19.29
C ALA A 8 23.06 -25.80 19.34
N LEU A 9 22.81 -24.52 19.62
CA LEU A 9 21.49 -23.87 19.57
C LEU A 9 20.92 -23.96 18.14
N SER A 10 19.90 -24.80 17.93
CA SER A 10 19.05 -24.71 16.75
C SER A 10 18.04 -23.58 16.97
N SER A 11 18.37 -22.37 16.51
CA SER A 11 17.40 -21.27 16.39
C SER A 11 16.35 -21.66 15.35
N GLY A 12 15.13 -21.97 15.81
CA GLY A 12 14.00 -22.28 14.94
C GLY A 12 13.59 -21.07 14.10
N ILE A 13 14.03 -21.03 12.85
CA ILE A 13 13.46 -20.19 11.80
C ILE A 13 12.05 -20.74 11.52
N PRO A 14 10.98 -19.94 11.53
CA PRO A 14 9.66 -20.40 11.13
C PRO A 14 9.71 -20.93 9.70
N THR A 15 9.21 -22.14 9.47
CA THR A 15 9.09 -22.72 8.13
C THR A 15 8.20 -21.82 7.24
N ASP A 16 8.46 -21.75 5.93
CA ASP A 16 7.68 -20.96 4.96
C ASP A 16 6.16 -21.16 5.08
N GLN A 17 5.72 -22.32 5.55
CA GLN A 17 4.33 -22.65 5.79
C GLN A 17 3.65 -21.72 6.83
N VAL A 18 4.37 -21.34 7.88
CA VAL A 18 3.87 -20.48 8.95
C VAL A 18 3.62 -19.06 8.43
N LEU A 19 4.44 -18.56 7.51
CA LEU A 19 4.26 -17.24 6.88
C LEU A 19 3.05 -17.19 5.92
N LEU A 20 2.69 -18.33 5.31
CA LEU A 20 1.54 -18.45 4.40
C LEU A 20 0.20 -18.53 5.13
N ASP A 21 0.21 -19.07 6.35
CA ASP A 21 -0.98 -19.19 7.20
C ASP A 21 -1.38 -17.87 7.86
N GLU A 22 -0.48 -16.88 7.89
CA GLU A 22 -0.75 -15.55 8.42
C GLU A 22 -1.30 -14.55 7.38
N LEU A 23 -1.31 -14.89 6.08
CA LEU A 23 -1.82 -13.99 5.03
C LEU A 23 -3.33 -13.74 5.20
N PRO A 24 -3.83 -12.50 5.02
CA PRO A 24 -5.26 -12.21 5.09
C PRO A 24 -6.05 -13.08 4.12
N ARG A 25 -7.05 -13.83 4.61
CA ARG A 25 -7.88 -14.74 3.81
C ARG A 25 -9.33 -14.29 3.79
N VAL A 26 -9.97 -14.48 2.65
CA VAL A 26 -11.41 -14.32 2.48
C VAL A 26 -11.94 -15.49 1.68
N LYS A 27 -13.19 -15.86 1.94
CA LYS A 27 -13.86 -16.90 1.17
C LYS A 27 -14.59 -16.28 -0.01
N PHE A 28 -13.92 -16.26 -1.17
CA PHE A 28 -14.48 -15.77 -2.42
C PHE A 28 -15.74 -16.55 -2.78
N TRP A 29 -16.86 -15.82 -2.87
CA TRP A 29 -18.20 -16.35 -3.13
C TRP A 29 -18.63 -17.50 -2.22
N ASP A 30 -18.15 -17.47 -0.97
CA ASP A 30 -18.45 -18.46 0.06
C ASP A 30 -17.97 -19.89 -0.25
N VAL A 31 -17.14 -20.07 -1.29
CA VAL A 31 -16.70 -21.40 -1.76
C VAL A 31 -15.19 -21.56 -1.89
N TRP A 32 -14.44 -20.49 -2.16
CA TRP A 32 -13.01 -20.59 -2.44
C TRP A 32 -12.19 -19.66 -1.55
N ASP A 33 -11.31 -20.23 -0.72
CA ASP A 33 -10.40 -19.43 0.10
C ASP A 33 -9.32 -18.80 -0.79
N ILE A 34 -9.25 -17.47 -0.77
CA ILE A 34 -8.18 -16.68 -1.39
C ILE A 34 -7.47 -15.87 -0.32
N CYS A 35 -6.17 -15.70 -0.44
CA CYS A 35 -5.35 -14.89 0.46
C CYS A 35 -4.74 -13.68 -0.24
N GLN A 36 -4.45 -12.63 0.52
CA GLN A 36 -3.79 -11.45 0.01
C GLN A 36 -2.27 -11.58 0.17
N TRP A 37 -1.56 -11.74 -0.95
CA TRP A 37 -0.10 -11.76 -1.04
C TRP A 37 0.38 -10.58 -1.89
N GLU A 38 1.30 -9.79 -1.34
CA GLU A 38 1.88 -8.61 -2.04
C GLU A 38 0.82 -7.61 -2.54
N GLY A 39 -0.31 -7.52 -1.83
CA GLY A 39 -1.44 -6.64 -2.18
C GLY A 39 -2.39 -7.19 -3.24
N PHE A 40 -2.22 -8.44 -3.67
CA PHE A 40 -3.09 -9.13 -4.64
C PHE A 40 -3.72 -10.37 -4.04
N TRP A 41 -4.92 -10.72 -4.50
CA TRP A 41 -5.61 -11.90 -4.01
C TRP A 41 -5.28 -13.14 -4.85
N MET A 42 -4.92 -14.24 -4.21
CA MET A 42 -4.64 -15.50 -4.91
C MET A 42 -4.98 -16.72 -4.07
N ASP A 43 -5.06 -17.88 -4.71
CA ASP A 43 -5.20 -19.15 -4.00
C ASP A 43 -4.00 -19.35 -3.04
N PRO A 44 -4.23 -19.65 -1.74
CA PRO A 44 -3.15 -19.88 -0.77
C PRO A 44 -2.15 -20.95 -1.20
N GLY A 45 -2.62 -22.00 -1.89
CA GLY A 45 -1.78 -23.07 -2.43
C GLY A 45 -0.88 -22.61 -3.58
N LEU A 46 -1.16 -21.46 -4.19
CA LEU A 46 -0.33 -20.87 -5.25
C LEU A 46 0.68 -19.84 -4.75
N VAL A 47 0.61 -19.40 -3.50
CA VAL A 47 1.55 -18.41 -2.98
C VAL A 47 2.97 -18.97 -2.94
N LYS A 48 3.16 -20.17 -2.37
CA LYS A 48 4.49 -20.80 -2.32
C LYS A 48 5.06 -21.03 -3.73
N PRO A 49 4.31 -21.63 -4.68
CA PRO A 49 4.74 -21.68 -6.07
C PRO A 49 5.11 -20.33 -6.68
N ALA A 50 4.36 -19.27 -6.39
CA ALA A 50 4.66 -17.93 -6.89
C ALA A 50 5.94 -17.33 -6.26
N VAL A 51 6.17 -17.56 -4.96
CA VAL A 51 7.42 -17.19 -4.27
C VAL A 51 8.61 -17.96 -4.85
N THR A 52 8.47 -19.26 -5.07
CA THR A 52 9.52 -20.07 -5.69
C THR A 52 9.79 -19.60 -7.12
N PHE A 53 8.75 -19.38 -7.93
CA PHE A 53 8.87 -18.80 -9.26
C PHE A 53 9.63 -17.47 -9.23
N ARG A 54 9.24 -16.54 -8.35
CA ARG A 54 9.89 -15.23 -8.20
C ARG A 54 11.38 -15.32 -7.86
N SER A 55 11.78 -16.32 -7.08
CA SER A 55 13.14 -16.45 -6.54
C SER A 55 14.07 -17.37 -7.33
N SER A 56 13.55 -18.33 -8.09
CA SER A 56 14.38 -19.35 -8.78
C SER A 56 14.27 -19.38 -10.30
N PHE A 57 13.34 -18.63 -10.89
CA PHE A 57 13.22 -18.58 -12.34
C PHE A 57 14.29 -17.67 -12.94
N GLU A 58 15.14 -18.22 -13.82
CA GLU A 58 16.07 -17.45 -14.63
C GLU A 58 15.53 -17.30 -16.04
N ALA A 59 15.16 -16.05 -16.37
CA ALA A 59 14.78 -15.66 -17.71
C ALA A 59 15.98 -15.71 -18.66
N GLN A 60 15.73 -16.10 -19.91
CA GLN A 60 16.65 -15.95 -21.01
C GLN A 60 16.18 -14.79 -21.90
N ASP A 61 17.13 -14.11 -22.54
CA ASP A 61 16.85 -12.98 -23.43
C ASP A 61 15.86 -13.32 -24.57
N GLY A 62 15.88 -14.56 -25.04
CA GLY A 62 14.95 -15.02 -26.07
C GLY A 62 13.56 -15.39 -25.56
N ASP A 63 13.31 -15.40 -24.25
CA ASP A 63 12.02 -15.83 -23.70
C ASP A 63 10.89 -14.87 -24.04
N VAL A 64 9.69 -15.43 -24.18
CA VAL A 64 8.44 -14.68 -24.33
C VAL A 64 7.50 -15.03 -23.16
N LEU A 65 7.20 -14.04 -22.34
CA LEU A 65 6.24 -14.13 -21.25
C LEU A 65 4.92 -13.49 -21.65
N LEU A 66 3.85 -14.28 -21.71
CA LEU A 66 2.50 -13.76 -21.82
C LEU A 66 1.98 -13.39 -20.43
N ALA A 67 1.35 -12.24 -20.29
CA ALA A 67 0.80 -11.80 -19.01
C ALA A 67 -0.64 -11.31 -19.17
N SER A 68 -1.49 -11.64 -18.19
CA SER A 68 -2.87 -11.17 -18.16
C SER A 68 -3.47 -11.35 -16.78
N THR A 69 -4.29 -10.42 -16.30
CA THR A 69 -5.22 -10.78 -15.22
C THR A 69 -6.32 -11.71 -15.75
N ASN A 70 -7.09 -12.35 -14.88
CA ASN A 70 -8.06 -13.35 -15.34
C ASN A 70 -9.09 -12.74 -16.30
N LYS A 71 -9.45 -13.52 -17.32
CA LYS A 71 -10.58 -13.28 -18.22
C LYS A 71 -10.47 -12.04 -19.13
N THR A 72 -9.25 -11.51 -19.32
CA THR A 72 -8.98 -10.45 -20.29
C THR A 72 -8.63 -10.94 -21.70
N GLY A 73 -8.58 -12.26 -21.93
CA GLY A 73 -8.27 -12.83 -23.26
C GLY A 73 -7.12 -13.84 -23.28
N THR A 74 -6.68 -14.31 -22.11
CA THR A 74 -5.55 -15.25 -21.93
C THR A 74 -5.54 -16.42 -22.89
N THR A 75 -6.66 -17.16 -23.02
CA THR A 75 -6.74 -18.36 -23.88
C THR A 75 -6.46 -18.02 -25.35
N TRP A 76 -6.97 -16.88 -25.82
CA TRP A 76 -6.76 -16.44 -27.20
C TRP A 76 -5.32 -15.98 -27.41
N LEU A 77 -4.76 -15.21 -26.46
CA LEU A 77 -3.36 -14.78 -26.52
C LEU A 77 -2.39 -15.97 -26.53
N LYS A 78 -2.65 -16.98 -25.68
CA LYS A 78 -1.88 -18.24 -25.64
C LYS A 78 -1.92 -18.97 -26.98
N ALA A 79 -3.11 -19.15 -27.56
CA ALA A 79 -3.27 -19.81 -28.85
C ALA A 79 -2.51 -19.07 -29.97
N LEU A 80 -2.69 -17.74 -30.04
CA LEU A 80 -2.04 -16.89 -31.04
C LEU A 80 -0.51 -16.97 -30.94
N CYS A 81 0.05 -16.71 -29.75
CA CYS A 81 1.51 -16.70 -29.57
C CYS A 81 2.11 -18.09 -29.76
N PHE A 82 1.41 -19.15 -29.36
CA PHE A 82 1.82 -20.52 -29.64
C PHE A 82 1.89 -20.79 -31.14
N CYS A 83 0.83 -20.48 -31.90
CA CYS A 83 0.82 -20.68 -33.36
C CYS A 83 1.90 -19.84 -34.06
N ILE A 84 2.14 -18.60 -33.64
CA ILE A 84 3.23 -17.76 -34.19
C ILE A 84 4.61 -18.37 -33.91
N MET A 85 4.81 -18.96 -32.73
CA MET A 85 6.10 -19.55 -32.34
C MET A 85 6.35 -20.96 -32.89
N GLN A 86 5.34 -21.62 -33.45
CA GLN A 86 5.55 -22.87 -34.16
C GLN A 86 6.22 -22.64 -35.51
N LYS A 87 7.15 -23.53 -35.89
CA LYS A 87 7.84 -23.52 -37.19
C LYS A 87 6.98 -24.09 -38.35
N GLN A 88 5.72 -24.42 -38.09
CA GLN A 88 4.88 -25.21 -39.00
C GLN A 88 4.45 -24.52 -40.30
N PHE A 89 4.83 -23.26 -40.54
CA PHE A 89 4.62 -22.64 -41.85
C PHE A 89 5.59 -23.19 -42.93
N GLU A 90 6.56 -24.02 -42.54
CA GLU A 90 7.57 -24.59 -43.45
C GLU A 90 7.29 -26.03 -43.93
N SER A 91 6.26 -26.74 -43.43
CA SER A 91 5.97 -28.12 -43.87
C SER A 91 4.47 -28.41 -44.03
N GLU A 92 4.06 -28.93 -45.19
CA GLU A 92 2.67 -29.31 -45.54
C GLU A 92 2.08 -30.42 -44.64
N GLU A 93 2.91 -31.12 -43.84
CA GLU A 93 2.53 -32.23 -42.96
C GLU A 93 2.39 -31.87 -41.46
N GLY A 94 2.48 -30.58 -41.11
CA GLY A 94 2.42 -30.13 -39.72
C GLY A 94 1.05 -30.28 -39.08
N GLU A 95 0.89 -31.28 -38.20
CA GLU A 95 -0.35 -31.50 -37.45
C GLU A 95 -0.69 -30.33 -36.51
N ASP A 96 -1.92 -29.83 -36.57
CA ASP A 96 -2.36 -28.73 -35.69
C ASP A 96 -2.51 -29.22 -34.24
N MET A 97 -1.52 -28.87 -33.43
CA MET A 97 -1.43 -29.26 -32.02
C MET A 97 -2.59 -28.72 -31.15
N LEU A 98 -3.33 -27.69 -31.62
CA LEU A 98 -4.51 -27.19 -30.91
C LEU A 98 -5.73 -28.11 -31.06
N ILE A 99 -5.71 -29.07 -32.01
CA ILE A 99 -6.72 -30.14 -32.09
C ILE A 99 -6.55 -31.13 -30.94
N LYS A 100 -5.30 -31.43 -30.58
CA LYS A 100 -4.96 -32.41 -29.55
C LYS A 100 -5.04 -31.87 -28.15
N ASP A 101 -4.54 -30.64 -27.95
CA ASP A 101 -4.42 -30.06 -26.62
C ASP A 101 -5.00 -28.64 -26.57
N ASN A 102 -5.60 -28.31 -25.43
CA ASN A 102 -6.04 -26.96 -25.14
C ASN A 102 -4.84 -25.97 -25.15
N PRO A 103 -5.00 -24.70 -25.60
CA PRO A 103 -3.91 -23.72 -25.59
C PRO A 103 -3.16 -23.56 -24.25
N HIS A 104 -3.83 -23.81 -23.12
CA HIS A 104 -3.23 -23.75 -21.79
C HIS A 104 -2.23 -24.88 -21.51
N PHE A 105 -2.30 -26.00 -22.25
CA PHE A 105 -1.33 -27.09 -22.17
C PHE A 105 0.01 -26.67 -22.77
N HIS A 106 -0.03 -26.04 -23.95
CA HIS A 106 1.16 -25.62 -24.69
C HIS A 106 1.83 -24.37 -24.09
N VAL A 107 1.03 -23.44 -23.56
CA VAL A 107 1.54 -22.24 -22.89
C VAL A 107 1.15 -22.28 -21.42
N GLN A 108 2.00 -22.93 -20.63
CA GLN A 108 1.76 -23.18 -19.22
C GLN A 108 1.83 -21.88 -18.40
N THR A 109 0.89 -21.71 -17.48
CA THR A 109 0.94 -20.63 -16.50
C THR A 109 1.99 -20.98 -15.44
N ILE A 110 3.08 -20.21 -15.32
CA ILE A 110 4.29 -20.67 -14.60
C ILE A 110 4.00 -20.96 -13.13
N GLU A 111 3.37 -20.04 -12.43
CA GLU A 111 3.09 -20.16 -10.99
C GLU A 111 2.13 -21.32 -10.68
N SER A 112 1.10 -21.53 -11.51
CA SER A 112 0.06 -22.51 -11.23
C SER A 112 0.21 -23.85 -11.94
N MET A 113 0.96 -23.93 -13.04
CA MET A 113 1.10 -25.15 -13.84
C MET A 113 2.48 -25.78 -13.78
N ILE A 114 3.51 -24.98 -13.53
CA ILE A 114 4.89 -25.46 -13.47
C ILE A 114 5.32 -25.57 -12.01
N TYR A 115 5.38 -24.44 -11.30
CA TYR A 115 5.93 -24.43 -9.94
C TYR A 115 5.01 -25.08 -8.90
N ALA A 116 3.70 -25.06 -9.11
CA ALA A 116 2.75 -25.77 -8.25
C ALA A 116 2.86 -27.30 -8.35
N THR A 117 3.34 -27.82 -9.49
CA THR A 117 3.51 -29.27 -9.69
C THR A 117 4.93 -29.74 -9.44
N LYS A 118 5.93 -28.89 -9.74
CA LYS A 118 7.36 -29.16 -9.60
C LYS A 118 8.07 -27.90 -9.12
N PRO A 119 8.43 -27.80 -7.82
CA PRO A 119 9.12 -26.62 -7.26
C PRO A 119 10.49 -26.33 -7.89
N HIS A 120 11.16 -27.35 -8.42
CA HIS A 120 12.42 -27.23 -9.17
C HIS A 120 12.24 -27.80 -10.58
N PRO A 121 11.53 -27.06 -11.45
CA PRO A 121 11.29 -27.52 -12.81
C PRO A 121 12.57 -27.39 -13.63
N ASP A 122 12.91 -28.42 -14.40
CA ASP A 122 13.98 -28.31 -15.39
C ASP A 122 13.45 -27.58 -16.64
N LEU A 123 13.49 -26.25 -16.57
CA LEU A 123 13.06 -25.36 -17.66
C LEU A 123 14.20 -25.00 -18.61
N TYR A 124 15.44 -25.36 -18.26
CA TYR A 124 16.64 -24.99 -18.99
C TYR A 124 16.98 -25.99 -20.10
N THR A 125 16.42 -27.20 -20.04
CA THR A 125 16.46 -28.18 -21.15
C THR A 125 15.45 -27.92 -22.26
N ARG A 126 14.51 -26.97 -22.07
CA ARG A 126 13.55 -26.59 -23.12
C ARG A 126 14.24 -25.78 -24.22
N PRO A 127 13.90 -26.01 -25.49
CA PRO A 127 14.47 -25.24 -26.60
C PRO A 127 14.03 -23.77 -26.51
N SER A 128 14.98 -22.86 -26.73
CA SER A 128 14.73 -21.41 -26.80
C SER A 128 14.32 -21.00 -28.23
N PRO A 129 13.47 -19.97 -28.41
CA PRO A 129 12.83 -19.15 -27.37
C PRO A 129 11.73 -19.90 -26.61
N ARG A 130 11.69 -19.75 -25.28
CA ARG A 130 10.67 -20.39 -24.43
C ARG A 130 9.43 -19.52 -24.36
N LEU A 131 8.25 -20.13 -24.40
CA LEU A 131 6.96 -19.45 -24.30
C LEU A 131 6.26 -19.84 -23.00
N PHE A 132 5.95 -18.85 -22.16
CA PHE A 132 5.28 -19.05 -20.90
C PHE A 132 4.15 -18.05 -20.68
N HIS A 133 3.35 -18.26 -19.64
CA HIS A 133 2.33 -17.31 -19.22
C HIS A 133 2.35 -17.07 -17.71
N THR A 134 1.89 -15.91 -17.25
CA THR A 134 1.62 -15.66 -15.83
C THR A 134 0.37 -14.79 -15.62
N HIS A 135 -0.36 -15.05 -14.55
CA HIS A 135 -1.38 -14.15 -14.02
C HIS A 135 -0.86 -13.20 -12.96
N LEU A 136 0.42 -13.33 -12.58
CA LEU A 136 1.01 -12.48 -11.56
C LEU A 136 1.12 -11.03 -12.04
N PRO A 137 1.02 -10.08 -11.12
CA PRO A 137 1.27 -8.67 -11.41
C PRO A 137 2.74 -8.39 -11.66
N PHE A 138 3.04 -7.32 -12.41
CA PHE A 138 4.40 -7.00 -12.82
C PHE A 138 5.36 -6.83 -11.62
N SER A 139 4.90 -6.19 -10.55
CA SER A 139 5.69 -5.94 -9.33
C SER A 139 6.27 -7.21 -8.69
N VAL A 140 5.59 -8.34 -8.80
CA VAL A 140 6.01 -9.60 -8.16
C VAL A 140 6.72 -10.56 -9.13
N LEU A 141 6.91 -10.17 -10.39
CA LEU A 141 7.68 -10.98 -11.34
C LEU A 141 9.14 -11.11 -10.89
N PRO A 142 9.83 -12.21 -11.27
CA PRO A 142 11.26 -12.38 -11.06
C PRO A 142 12.08 -11.20 -11.59
N ASP A 143 13.14 -10.84 -10.88
CA ASP A 143 14.05 -9.78 -11.34
C ASP A 143 14.80 -10.18 -12.61
N SER A 144 15.04 -11.49 -12.83
CA SER A 144 15.59 -12.00 -14.10
C SER A 144 14.69 -11.62 -15.29
N ILE A 145 13.37 -11.68 -15.17
CA ILE A 145 12.42 -11.23 -16.20
C ILE A 145 12.50 -9.71 -16.36
N LYS A 146 12.56 -8.96 -15.25
CA LYS A 146 12.60 -7.48 -15.27
C LYS A 146 13.91 -6.94 -15.87
N ASN A 147 15.01 -7.66 -15.74
CA ASN A 147 16.36 -7.19 -16.11
C ASN A 147 16.93 -7.82 -17.40
N SER A 148 16.39 -8.93 -17.90
CA SER A 148 16.81 -9.54 -19.20
C SER A 148 16.19 -8.88 -20.42
N GLU A 149 16.49 -9.34 -21.64
CA GLU A 149 15.79 -8.93 -22.87
C GLU A 149 14.50 -9.73 -23.14
N CYS A 150 14.06 -10.56 -22.17
CA CYS A 150 12.81 -11.32 -22.28
C CYS A 150 11.63 -10.39 -22.59
N LYS A 151 10.87 -10.76 -23.64
CA LYS A 151 9.72 -10.00 -24.11
C LYS A 151 8.47 -10.35 -23.33
N VAL A 152 7.69 -9.35 -22.96
CA VAL A 152 6.42 -9.51 -22.26
C VAL A 152 5.27 -9.04 -23.16
N VAL A 153 4.25 -9.88 -23.35
CA VAL A 153 3.02 -9.50 -24.06
C VAL A 153 1.86 -9.50 -23.06
N TYR A 154 1.37 -8.31 -22.72
CA TYR A 154 0.25 -8.14 -21.79
C TYR A 154 -1.06 -7.89 -22.53
N ILE A 155 -2.16 -8.55 -22.13
CA ILE A 155 -3.50 -8.28 -22.67
C ILE A 155 -4.47 -7.78 -21.59
N ALA A 156 -5.01 -6.57 -21.81
CA ALA A 156 -6.08 -5.97 -21.03
C ALA A 156 -7.41 -6.05 -21.78
N ARG A 157 -8.51 -5.86 -21.05
CA ARG A 157 -9.88 -5.85 -21.59
C ARG A 157 -10.71 -4.86 -20.80
N ASN A 158 -11.80 -4.37 -21.38
CA ASN A 158 -12.77 -3.52 -20.69
C ASN A 158 -13.19 -4.17 -19.35
N PRO A 159 -13.18 -3.44 -18.22
CA PRO A 159 -13.48 -4.00 -16.90
C PRO A 159 -14.90 -4.56 -16.81
N LYS A 160 -15.89 -3.97 -17.49
CA LYS A 160 -17.29 -4.44 -17.51
C LYS A 160 -17.40 -5.82 -18.15
N ASP A 161 -16.78 -6.01 -19.33
CA ASP A 161 -16.73 -7.32 -20.00
C ASP A 161 -15.88 -8.34 -19.25
N THR A 162 -14.80 -7.89 -18.60
CA THR A 162 -13.93 -8.74 -17.79
C THR A 162 -14.69 -9.30 -16.60
N PHE A 163 -15.41 -8.44 -15.86
CA PHE A 163 -16.27 -8.84 -14.75
C PHE A 163 -17.31 -9.87 -15.18
N VAL A 164 -18.08 -9.62 -16.23
CA VAL A 164 -19.10 -10.57 -16.70
C VAL A 164 -18.48 -11.90 -17.12
N SER A 165 -17.31 -11.86 -17.78
CA SER A 165 -16.58 -13.08 -18.13
C SER A 165 -16.04 -13.84 -16.91
N LEU A 166 -15.65 -13.14 -15.84
CA LEU A 166 -15.22 -13.72 -14.57
C LEU A 166 -16.39 -14.33 -13.82
N TRP A 167 -17.52 -13.63 -13.81
CA TRP A 167 -18.75 -14.08 -13.18
C TRP A 167 -19.21 -15.45 -13.72
N HIS A 168 -19.35 -15.57 -15.04
CA HIS A 168 -19.71 -16.84 -15.66
C HIS A 168 -18.69 -17.94 -15.45
N PHE A 169 -17.40 -17.61 -15.53
CA PHE A 169 -16.32 -18.60 -15.43
C PHE A 169 -16.27 -19.27 -14.06
N PHE A 170 -16.36 -18.49 -12.98
CA PHE A 170 -16.35 -19.10 -11.66
C PHE A 170 -17.68 -19.78 -11.32
N ASN A 171 -18.80 -19.36 -11.90
CA ASN A 171 -20.04 -20.12 -11.79
C ASN A 171 -19.97 -21.47 -12.49
N SER A 172 -19.32 -21.58 -13.66
CA SER A 172 -19.15 -22.87 -14.33
C SER A 172 -18.23 -23.83 -13.58
N ILE A 173 -17.36 -23.32 -12.69
CA ILE A 173 -16.42 -24.12 -11.89
C ILE A 173 -17.01 -24.48 -10.53
N PHE A 174 -17.50 -23.49 -9.77
CA PHE A 174 -17.92 -23.68 -8.39
C PHE A 174 -19.40 -24.05 -8.24
N ARG A 175 -20.21 -23.76 -9.28
CA ARG A 175 -21.67 -23.93 -9.27
C ARG A 175 -22.18 -24.62 -10.55
N PRO A 176 -21.50 -25.65 -11.11
CA PRO A 176 -22.06 -26.42 -12.21
C PRO A 176 -23.30 -27.13 -11.68
N ASN A 177 -24.49 -26.79 -12.18
CA ASN A 177 -25.78 -27.31 -11.72
C ASN A 177 -26.33 -26.69 -10.43
N GLN A 178 -25.87 -25.51 -10.03
CA GLN A 178 -26.49 -24.72 -8.96
C GLN A 178 -26.94 -23.35 -9.50
N GLU A 179 -27.80 -22.68 -8.75
CA GLU A 179 -28.10 -21.27 -9.01
C GLU A 179 -26.80 -20.45 -9.02
N PRO A 180 -26.58 -19.62 -10.05
CA PRO A 180 -25.41 -18.76 -10.13
C PRO A 180 -25.27 -17.90 -8.88
N PHE A 181 -24.02 -17.63 -8.47
CA PHE A 181 -23.76 -16.67 -7.42
C PHE A 181 -24.36 -15.30 -7.82
N PRO A 182 -25.08 -14.59 -6.92
CA PRO A 182 -25.77 -13.36 -7.28
C PRO A 182 -24.85 -12.34 -7.95
N LEU A 183 -25.27 -11.82 -9.11
CA LEU A 183 -24.45 -10.97 -9.97
C LEU A 183 -24.02 -9.68 -9.24
N GLU A 184 -24.94 -9.06 -8.52
CA GLU A 184 -24.73 -7.81 -7.77
C GLU A 184 -23.69 -8.00 -6.67
N LYS A 185 -23.78 -9.13 -5.94
CA LYS A 185 -22.76 -9.47 -4.94
C LYS A 185 -21.41 -9.68 -5.61
N ALA A 186 -21.33 -10.48 -6.67
CA ALA A 186 -20.08 -10.70 -7.39
C ALA A 186 -19.47 -9.39 -7.92
N PHE A 187 -20.32 -8.46 -8.35
CA PHE A 187 -19.91 -7.15 -8.83
C PHE A 187 -19.29 -6.31 -7.71
N ASP A 188 -19.81 -6.38 -6.48
CA ASP A 188 -19.18 -5.74 -5.31
C ASP A 188 -17.78 -6.31 -5.03
N TRP A 189 -17.62 -7.64 -5.07
CA TRP A 189 -16.30 -8.28 -4.93
C TRP A 189 -15.32 -7.76 -5.99
N PHE A 190 -15.76 -7.65 -7.25
CA PHE A 190 -14.93 -7.12 -8.34
C PHE A 190 -14.56 -5.64 -8.13
N CYS A 191 -15.54 -4.79 -7.80
CA CYS A 191 -15.31 -3.36 -7.57
C CYS A 191 -14.37 -3.09 -6.38
N ASN A 192 -14.47 -3.91 -5.33
CA ASN A 192 -13.58 -3.82 -4.17
C ASN A 192 -12.20 -4.45 -4.42
N GLY A 193 -11.98 -5.03 -5.61
CA GLY A 193 -10.73 -5.66 -6.02
C GLY A 193 -10.45 -6.99 -5.33
N VAL A 194 -11.46 -7.60 -4.69
CA VAL A 194 -11.36 -8.86 -3.95
C VAL A 194 -11.80 -10.01 -4.86
N HIS A 195 -10.90 -10.41 -5.74
CA HIS A 195 -11.10 -11.53 -6.65
C HIS A 195 -9.73 -12.10 -7.04
N PRO A 196 -9.62 -13.34 -7.52
CA PRO A 196 -8.36 -13.91 -7.97
C PRO A 196 -7.58 -12.97 -8.90
N TYR A 197 -6.30 -12.76 -8.56
CA TYR A 197 -5.33 -11.83 -9.13
C TYR A 197 -5.76 -10.34 -9.16
N GLY A 198 -6.79 -9.95 -8.41
CA GLY A 198 -7.20 -8.56 -8.21
C GLY A 198 -6.41 -7.86 -7.11
N PRO A 199 -6.57 -6.53 -6.92
CA PRO A 199 -7.43 -5.60 -7.68
C PRO A 199 -7.11 -5.44 -9.18
N PHE A 200 -8.16 -5.45 -10.01
CA PHE A 200 -8.08 -5.40 -11.48
C PHE A 200 -7.33 -4.18 -12.04
N PHE A 201 -7.76 -2.96 -11.68
CA PHE A 201 -7.22 -1.73 -12.27
C PHE A 201 -5.74 -1.59 -12.01
N ASP A 202 -5.37 -1.82 -10.77
CA ASP A 202 -3.99 -1.73 -10.32
C ASP A 202 -3.11 -2.82 -10.96
N HIS A 203 -3.66 -4.01 -11.24
CA HIS A 203 -2.96 -5.04 -12.03
C HIS A 203 -2.67 -4.55 -13.45
N VAL A 204 -3.68 -3.98 -14.12
CA VAL A 204 -3.57 -3.46 -15.49
C VAL A 204 -2.62 -2.28 -15.56
N LEU A 205 -2.71 -1.35 -14.61
CA LEU A 205 -1.88 -0.15 -14.56
C LEU A 205 -0.40 -0.46 -14.39
N GLN A 206 -0.03 -1.48 -13.60
CA GLN A 206 1.38 -1.87 -13.45
C GLN A 206 2.03 -2.22 -14.80
N TYR A 207 1.35 -3.04 -15.61
CA TYR A 207 1.84 -3.38 -16.96
C TYR A 207 1.73 -2.21 -17.95
N TRP A 208 0.70 -1.37 -17.82
CA TRP A 208 0.55 -0.20 -18.68
C TRP A 208 1.72 0.78 -18.52
N VAL A 209 2.04 1.15 -17.28
CA VAL A 209 3.15 2.05 -16.94
C VAL A 209 4.47 1.53 -17.49
N GLU A 210 4.80 0.27 -17.19
CA GLU A 210 6.05 -0.33 -17.65
C GLU A 210 6.11 -0.49 -19.18
N SER A 211 4.97 -0.69 -19.85
CA SER A 211 4.92 -0.69 -21.32
C SER A 211 5.18 0.68 -21.95
N LYS A 212 4.91 1.77 -21.22
CA LYS A 212 5.25 3.12 -21.68
C LYS A 212 6.73 3.40 -21.50
N GLU A 213 7.32 2.94 -20.40
CA GLU A 213 8.75 3.09 -20.16
C GLU A 213 9.61 2.21 -21.07
N LYS A 214 9.19 0.95 -21.29
CA LYS A 214 9.97 -0.07 -22.01
C LYS A 214 9.17 -0.71 -23.15
N PRO A 215 8.76 0.07 -24.18
CA PRO A 215 7.91 -0.42 -25.26
C PRO A 215 8.59 -1.47 -26.16
N HIS A 216 9.92 -1.55 -26.16
CA HIS A 216 10.68 -2.61 -26.85
C HIS A 216 10.60 -3.96 -26.12
N LYS A 217 10.33 -3.94 -24.81
CA LYS A 217 10.29 -5.11 -23.93
C LYS A 217 8.89 -5.55 -23.57
N ILE A 218 7.94 -4.62 -23.47
CA ILE A 218 6.56 -4.92 -23.06
C ILE A 218 5.57 -4.40 -24.10
N LEU A 219 4.85 -5.33 -24.74
CA LEU A 219 3.76 -5.04 -25.64
C LEU A 219 2.43 -5.09 -24.88
N PHE A 220 1.75 -3.94 -24.79
CA PHE A 220 0.42 -3.84 -24.21
C PHE A 220 -0.65 -3.92 -25.29
N LEU A 221 -1.52 -4.92 -25.19
CA LEU A 221 -2.66 -5.18 -26.07
C LEU A 221 -3.97 -4.89 -25.36
N LYS A 222 -4.98 -4.43 -26.12
CA LYS A 222 -6.37 -4.40 -25.67
C LYS A 222 -7.17 -5.42 -26.45
N TYR A 223 -7.93 -6.24 -25.74
CA TYR A 223 -8.78 -7.27 -26.33
C TYR A 223 -9.75 -6.69 -27.37
N GLU A 224 -10.29 -5.50 -27.10
CA GLU A 224 -11.20 -4.80 -28.01
C GLU A 224 -10.52 -4.41 -29.33
N GLU A 225 -9.27 -3.96 -29.27
CA GLU A 225 -8.47 -3.64 -30.47
C GLU A 225 -8.12 -4.91 -31.25
N LEU A 226 -7.72 -5.97 -30.55
CA LEU A 226 -7.46 -7.29 -31.13
C LEU A 226 -8.72 -7.93 -31.76
N LYS A 227 -9.91 -7.68 -31.21
CA LYS A 227 -11.18 -8.12 -31.82
C LYS A 227 -11.59 -7.26 -33.00
N ARG A 228 -11.35 -5.95 -32.96
CA ARG A 228 -11.72 -5.01 -34.02
C ARG A 228 -10.85 -5.18 -35.25
N ASP A 229 -9.56 -5.36 -35.05
CA ASP A 229 -8.57 -5.51 -36.12
C ASP A 229 -7.60 -6.67 -35.83
N PRO A 230 -8.10 -7.92 -35.94
CA PRO A 230 -7.33 -9.10 -35.54
C PRO A 230 -6.07 -9.29 -36.37
N ARG A 231 -6.11 -8.99 -37.67
CA ARG A 231 -4.97 -9.23 -38.57
C ARG A 231 -3.79 -8.33 -38.23
N GLU A 232 -4.03 -7.02 -38.12
CA GLU A 232 -2.97 -6.07 -37.80
C GLU A 232 -2.42 -6.26 -36.38
N GLN A 233 -3.28 -6.55 -35.40
CA GLN A 233 -2.80 -6.81 -34.04
C GLN A 233 -1.98 -8.11 -33.96
N VAL A 234 -2.34 -9.17 -34.69
CA VAL A 234 -1.57 -10.42 -34.70
C VAL A 234 -0.23 -10.25 -35.43
N LYS A 235 -0.18 -9.50 -36.53
CA LYS A 235 1.10 -9.09 -37.15
C LYS A 235 1.98 -8.31 -36.17
N ARG A 236 1.40 -7.34 -35.46
CA ARG A 236 2.11 -6.54 -34.45
C ARG A 236 2.69 -7.43 -33.33
N VAL A 237 1.94 -8.42 -32.86
CA VAL A 237 2.44 -9.41 -31.89
C VAL A 237 3.58 -10.23 -32.50
N ALA A 238 3.42 -10.72 -33.72
CA ALA A 238 4.39 -11.55 -34.42
C ALA A 238 5.72 -10.81 -34.63
N SER A 239 5.68 -9.58 -35.13
CA SER A 239 6.86 -8.70 -35.23
C SER A 239 7.48 -8.44 -33.86
N PHE A 240 6.66 -8.12 -32.85
CA PHE A 240 7.16 -7.84 -31.50
C PHE A 240 7.93 -9.03 -30.92
N ILE A 241 7.40 -10.26 -31.01
CA ILE A 241 8.09 -11.45 -30.49
C ILE A 241 9.26 -11.92 -31.36
N GLY A 242 9.52 -11.25 -32.49
CA GLY A 242 10.66 -11.54 -33.37
C GLY A 242 10.38 -12.61 -34.43
N ARG A 243 9.11 -12.82 -34.78
CA ARG A 243 8.65 -13.74 -35.83
C ARG A 243 7.64 -13.06 -36.74
N PRO A 244 8.01 -11.98 -37.44
CA PRO A 244 7.11 -11.33 -38.38
C PRO A 244 6.68 -12.32 -39.46
N PHE A 245 5.42 -12.25 -39.87
CA PHE A 245 4.91 -13.07 -40.97
C PHE A 245 5.54 -12.63 -42.30
N GLY A 246 5.73 -13.58 -43.21
CA GLY A 246 6.21 -13.32 -44.56
C GLY A 246 5.13 -12.75 -45.48
N ASN A 247 3.86 -13.06 -45.21
CA ASN A 247 2.71 -12.68 -46.03
C ASN A 247 1.41 -12.57 -45.19
N GLU A 248 0.32 -12.16 -45.83
CA GLU A 248 -0.99 -12.01 -45.18
C GLU A 248 -1.63 -13.38 -44.86
N GLU A 249 -1.37 -14.37 -45.69
CA GLU A 249 -1.93 -15.72 -45.60
C GLU A 249 -1.50 -16.43 -44.31
N GLU A 250 -0.25 -16.24 -43.87
CA GLU A 250 0.25 -16.74 -42.59
C GLU A 250 -0.53 -16.15 -41.40
N ALA A 251 -0.80 -14.85 -41.41
CA ALA A 251 -1.58 -14.19 -40.38
C ALA A 251 -3.03 -14.70 -40.37
N ASP A 252 -3.64 -14.86 -41.54
CA ASP A 252 -4.99 -15.42 -41.68
C ASP A 252 -5.06 -16.88 -41.23
N GLN A 253 -4.02 -17.68 -41.49
CA GLN A 253 -3.94 -19.06 -41.02
C GLN A 253 -3.85 -19.12 -39.49
N VAL A 254 -3.03 -18.29 -38.85
CA VAL A 254 -2.97 -18.17 -37.38
C VAL A 254 -4.33 -17.80 -36.82
N LEU A 255 -4.98 -16.79 -37.39
CA LEU A 255 -6.30 -16.32 -36.95
C LEU A 255 -7.38 -17.39 -37.10
N TRP A 256 -7.39 -18.10 -38.23
CA TRP A 256 -8.30 -19.22 -38.45
C TRP A 256 -8.06 -20.32 -37.42
N ARG A 257 -6.80 -20.70 -37.18
CA ARG A 257 -6.46 -21.75 -36.20
C ARG A 257 -6.91 -21.37 -34.79
N CYS A 258 -6.73 -20.11 -34.42
CA CYS A 258 -7.00 -19.58 -33.08
C CYS A 258 -8.42 -19.02 -32.91
N GLY A 259 -9.29 -19.14 -33.93
CA GLY A 259 -10.64 -18.58 -33.90
C GLY A 259 -11.50 -19.20 -32.80
N ILE A 260 -12.26 -18.36 -32.07
CA ILE A 260 -13.04 -18.84 -30.92
C ILE A 260 -14.03 -19.94 -31.29
N GLU A 261 -14.76 -19.80 -32.40
CA GLU A 261 -15.73 -20.82 -32.84
C GLU A 261 -15.04 -22.14 -33.16
N ARG A 262 -13.86 -22.09 -33.78
CA ARG A 262 -13.07 -23.28 -34.07
C ARG A 262 -12.60 -23.94 -32.78
N LEU A 263 -11.91 -23.20 -31.91
CA LEU A 263 -11.38 -23.72 -30.65
C LEU A 263 -12.49 -24.27 -29.74
N LYS A 264 -13.59 -23.54 -29.58
CA LYS A 264 -14.74 -23.96 -28.77
C LYS A 264 -15.36 -25.28 -29.22
N ASN A 265 -15.34 -25.56 -30.53
CA ASN A 265 -16.00 -26.72 -31.10
C ASN A 265 -15.13 -27.98 -31.22
N MET A 266 -13.82 -27.88 -30.93
CA MET A 266 -12.89 -29.02 -30.87
C MET A 266 -13.22 -29.95 -29.70
N GLU A 267 -13.07 -31.26 -29.91
CA GLU A 267 -13.37 -32.30 -28.91
C GLU A 267 -12.58 -32.11 -27.61
N VAL A 268 -11.28 -31.81 -27.71
CA VAL A 268 -10.42 -31.53 -26.54
C VAL A 268 -10.97 -30.39 -25.65
N ASN A 269 -11.68 -29.43 -26.25
CA ASN A 269 -12.23 -28.28 -25.55
C ASN A 269 -13.67 -28.48 -25.06
N LYS A 270 -14.34 -29.57 -25.46
CA LYS A 270 -15.67 -29.96 -24.98
C LYS A 270 -15.57 -30.85 -23.74
N ASP A 271 -14.74 -31.90 -23.82
CA ASP A 271 -14.74 -33.00 -22.85
C ASP A 271 -13.46 -33.09 -22.00
N GLY A 272 -12.46 -32.24 -22.28
CA GLY A 272 -11.22 -32.18 -21.50
C GLY A 272 -11.32 -31.30 -20.25
N SER A 273 -10.33 -31.40 -19.37
CA SER A 273 -10.16 -30.51 -18.21
C SER A 273 -8.69 -30.14 -18.00
N SER A 274 -8.43 -29.02 -17.33
CA SER A 274 -7.08 -28.64 -16.95
C SER A 274 -6.54 -29.57 -15.86
N VAL A 275 -5.27 -29.93 -15.99
CA VAL A 275 -4.56 -30.80 -15.03
C VAL A 275 -4.57 -30.24 -13.61
N ILE A 276 -4.72 -28.92 -13.46
CA ILE A 276 -4.68 -28.20 -12.19
C ILE A 276 -5.99 -27.43 -12.02
N PHE A 277 -6.58 -27.55 -10.83
CA PHE A 277 -7.95 -27.13 -10.46
C PHE A 277 -9.10 -27.86 -11.17
N SER A 278 -8.82 -28.87 -12.00
CA SER A 278 -9.83 -29.68 -12.71
C SER A 278 -10.88 -28.86 -13.46
N VAL A 279 -10.48 -27.70 -14.01
CA VAL A 279 -11.39 -26.79 -14.71
C VAL A 279 -11.77 -27.41 -16.05
N PRO A 280 -13.06 -27.63 -16.35
CA PRO A 280 -13.47 -28.12 -17.66
C PRO A 280 -13.01 -27.17 -18.76
N ASN A 281 -12.41 -27.69 -19.83
CA ASN A 281 -11.87 -26.88 -20.93
C ASN A 281 -12.96 -26.02 -21.58
N SER A 282 -14.20 -26.50 -21.59
CA SER A 282 -15.38 -25.77 -22.08
C SER A 282 -15.61 -24.45 -21.34
N SER A 283 -15.18 -24.35 -20.07
CA SER A 283 -15.29 -23.13 -19.25
C SER A 283 -14.47 -21.95 -19.81
N TYR A 284 -13.44 -22.20 -20.62
CA TYR A 284 -12.65 -21.13 -21.25
C TYR A 284 -13.37 -20.46 -22.43
N PHE A 285 -14.39 -21.12 -23.01
CA PHE A 285 -15.02 -20.70 -24.26
C PHE A 285 -16.50 -20.37 -24.10
N ARG A 286 -16.82 -19.08 -23.92
CA ARG A 286 -18.21 -18.60 -23.77
C ARG A 286 -18.76 -17.96 -25.03
N ARG A 287 -18.53 -16.64 -25.19
CA ARG A 287 -18.99 -15.84 -26.34
C ARG A 287 -17.85 -15.19 -27.15
N GLY A 288 -16.80 -14.71 -26.48
CA GLY A 288 -15.68 -14.02 -27.15
C GLY A 288 -16.07 -12.77 -27.93
N VAL A 289 -17.05 -12.02 -27.42
CA VAL A 289 -17.56 -10.76 -28.00
C VAL A 289 -17.24 -9.57 -27.10
N VAL A 290 -17.26 -8.37 -27.67
CA VAL A 290 -17.11 -7.09 -26.95
C VAL A 290 -18.50 -6.52 -26.67
N GLY A 291 -18.71 -5.96 -25.48
CA GLY A 291 -19.95 -5.31 -25.08
C GLY A 291 -21.01 -6.26 -24.54
N ASP A 292 -20.64 -7.49 -24.16
CA ASP A 292 -21.61 -8.44 -23.59
C ASP A 292 -22.11 -8.02 -22.22
N TRP A 293 -21.34 -7.19 -21.51
CA TRP A 293 -21.74 -6.60 -20.25
C TRP A 293 -23.11 -5.90 -20.30
N LYS A 294 -23.51 -5.37 -21.46
CA LYS A 294 -24.83 -4.73 -21.67
C LYS A 294 -26.02 -5.66 -21.42
N ASN A 295 -25.81 -6.97 -21.53
CA ASN A 295 -26.85 -7.97 -21.31
C ASN A 295 -27.00 -8.35 -19.82
N TYR A 296 -26.13 -7.85 -18.94
CA TYR A 296 -26.06 -8.28 -17.54
C TYR A 296 -26.03 -7.11 -16.55
N LEU A 297 -25.31 -6.04 -16.84
CA LEU A 297 -25.15 -4.93 -15.90
C LEU A 297 -26.32 -3.97 -15.99
N SER A 298 -26.85 -3.58 -14.83
CA SER A 298 -27.80 -2.48 -14.74
C SER A 298 -27.09 -1.14 -15.04
N PRO A 299 -27.83 -0.07 -15.40
CA PRO A 299 -27.25 1.26 -15.57
C PRO A 299 -26.51 1.77 -14.32
N GLU A 300 -26.96 1.39 -13.12
CA GLU A 300 -26.28 1.75 -11.86
C GLU A 300 -24.93 1.05 -11.71
N MET A 301 -24.87 -0.26 -11.99
CA MET A 301 -23.62 -1.02 -11.97
C MET A 301 -22.65 -0.51 -13.05
N GLU A 302 -23.15 -0.24 -14.25
CA GLU A 302 -22.38 0.41 -15.30
C GLU A 302 -21.79 1.74 -14.82
N GLY A 303 -22.62 2.65 -14.32
CA GLY A 303 -22.18 3.97 -13.86
C GLY A 303 -21.15 3.89 -12.74
N ARG A 304 -21.32 2.97 -11.78
CA ARG A 304 -20.36 2.77 -10.69
C ARG A 304 -19.01 2.26 -11.19
N LEU A 305 -19.00 1.28 -12.10
CA LEU A 305 -17.73 0.75 -12.61
C LEU A 305 -17.04 1.73 -13.58
N ASP A 306 -17.81 2.51 -14.33
CA ASP A 306 -17.27 3.59 -15.15
C ASP A 306 -16.64 4.69 -14.28
N GLU A 307 -17.28 5.06 -13.17
CA GLU A 307 -16.70 6.02 -12.22
C GLU A 307 -15.41 5.49 -11.57
N ILE A 308 -15.40 4.23 -11.12
CA ILE A 308 -14.18 3.61 -10.58
C ILE A 308 -13.08 3.60 -11.65
N THR A 309 -13.42 3.23 -12.88
CA THR A 309 -12.49 3.22 -14.02
C THR A 309 -11.94 4.61 -14.27
N ARG A 310 -12.81 5.62 -14.28
CA ARG A 310 -12.46 7.02 -14.48
C ARG A 310 -11.49 7.49 -13.40
N VAL A 311 -11.85 7.36 -12.12
CA VAL A 311 -10.99 7.76 -11.00
C VAL A 311 -9.64 7.04 -11.03
N LYS A 312 -9.63 5.73 -11.28
CA LYS A 312 -8.39 4.93 -11.30
C LYS A 312 -7.49 5.21 -12.49
N LEU A 313 -8.03 5.65 -13.64
CA LEU A 313 -7.26 5.86 -14.86
C LEU A 313 -6.97 7.35 -15.16
N GLU A 314 -7.84 8.30 -14.77
CA GLU A 314 -7.64 9.75 -14.95
C GLU A 314 -6.46 10.28 -14.12
N GLU A 315 -6.25 9.74 -12.90
CA GLU A 315 -5.06 10.03 -12.08
C GLU A 315 -3.73 9.74 -12.83
N PHE A 316 -3.75 9.03 -13.97
CA PHE A 316 -2.58 8.69 -14.78
C PHE A 316 -2.49 9.43 -16.14
N VAL A 317 -3.51 10.18 -16.57
CA VAL A 317 -3.54 10.86 -17.89
C VAL A 317 -3.11 12.33 -17.80
N GLU A 318 -3.38 13.02 -16.70
CA GLU A 318 -3.10 14.48 -16.58
C GLU A 318 -1.64 14.82 -16.22
N GLU A 319 -0.82 13.89 -15.73
CA GLU A 319 0.48 14.25 -15.15
C GLU A 319 1.73 13.85 -15.94
N GLY A 320 1.66 13.07 -17.02
CA GLY A 320 2.87 12.67 -17.77
C GLY A 320 4.00 12.03 -16.92
N MET A 321 3.72 11.68 -15.66
CA MET A 321 4.65 11.17 -14.66
C MET A 321 4.17 9.84 -14.13
N ILE A 322 5.09 8.89 -14.07
CA ILE A 322 4.89 7.58 -13.46
C ILE A 322 4.69 7.74 -11.95
N LYS A 323 3.46 7.52 -11.46
CA LYS A 323 3.17 7.38 -10.02
C LYS A 323 2.80 5.94 -9.69
N THR A 324 3.47 5.35 -8.73
CA THR A 324 3.23 3.97 -8.25
C THR A 324 1.83 3.86 -7.65
N ILE A 325 1.05 2.91 -8.17
CA ILE A 325 -0.37 2.72 -7.86
C ILE A 325 -0.57 2.33 -6.38
N GLN A 326 -1.30 3.14 -5.59
CA GLN A 326 -1.71 2.81 -4.22
C GLN A 326 -3.17 2.30 -4.16
N ARG A 327 -3.38 1.19 -3.44
CA ARG A 327 -4.64 0.42 -3.34
C ARG A 327 -5.37 0.63 -2.01
N PRO A 328 -6.72 0.68 -2.00
CA PRO A 328 -7.59 0.31 -0.88
C PRO A 328 -7.97 -1.20 -0.97
N PRO A 329 -8.45 -1.91 0.09
CA PRO A 329 -9.91 -2.03 0.33
C PRO A 329 -10.36 -2.50 1.76
N VAL A 330 -11.65 -2.86 1.87
CA VAL A 330 -12.58 -2.85 3.02
C VAL A 330 -13.46 -4.14 3.08
N VAL A 331 -13.68 -4.71 4.30
CA VAL A 331 -14.87 -5.45 4.91
C VAL A 331 -15.29 -6.88 4.44
N ALA A 332 -15.41 -7.93 5.31
CA ALA A 332 -16.60 -8.46 6.07
C ALA A 332 -16.18 -9.65 7.03
N ASP A 333 -16.23 -9.60 8.38
CA ASP A 333 -17.22 -10.14 9.40
C ASP A 333 -17.43 -11.69 9.45
N HIS A 334 -17.54 -12.49 10.54
CA HIS A 334 -17.60 -12.38 12.03
C HIS A 334 -17.38 -13.79 12.68
N LYS A 335 -16.75 -13.91 13.88
CA LYS A 335 -17.21 -14.60 15.15
C LYS A 335 -16.03 -14.97 16.09
N GLU A 336 -16.27 -15.02 17.40
CA GLU A 336 -15.33 -14.76 18.51
C GLU A 336 -14.62 -15.97 19.18
N SER A 337 -13.34 -15.76 19.56
CA SER A 337 -12.54 -16.06 20.81
C SER A 337 -12.72 -17.38 21.63
N PRO A 338 -11.75 -17.82 22.48
CA PRO A 338 -10.50 -17.15 22.94
C PRO A 338 -9.22 -18.03 23.05
N ALA A 339 -8.04 -17.40 23.00
CA ALA A 339 -6.87 -17.55 23.89
C ALA A 339 -5.54 -17.23 23.18
N ALA A 340 -4.55 -16.83 23.97
CA ALA A 340 -3.37 -16.05 23.59
C ALA A 340 -2.29 -16.82 22.80
N ASN A 341 -1.81 -16.20 21.71
CA ASN A 341 -0.40 -16.08 21.30
C ASN A 341 -0.38 -15.32 19.96
N SER A 342 0.01 -14.05 19.99
CA SER A 342 -0.27 -13.06 18.93
C SER A 342 0.75 -13.09 17.78
N SER A 343 0.35 -13.68 16.64
CA SER A 343 0.79 -13.25 15.30
C SER A 343 0.12 -11.90 14.97
N ILE A 344 0.87 -10.99 14.38
CA ILE A 344 0.51 -9.57 14.33
C ILE A 344 -0.16 -9.24 13.01
N PHE A 345 -1.44 -9.59 12.91
CA PHE A 345 -2.38 -8.98 11.96
C PHE A 345 -3.58 -8.49 12.77
N VAL A 346 -3.84 -7.17 12.77
CA VAL A 346 -5.17 -6.71 13.18
C VAL A 346 -6.11 -7.08 12.06
N ASP A 347 -6.90 -8.12 12.30
CA ASP A 347 -8.02 -8.55 11.47
C ASP A 347 -8.88 -7.34 11.03
N GLN A 348 -9.16 -7.17 9.74
CA GLN A 348 -10.05 -6.10 9.25
C GLN A 348 -11.47 -6.22 9.85
N ALA A 349 -11.90 -7.42 10.23
CA ALA A 349 -13.12 -7.61 11.01
C ALA A 349 -12.95 -7.15 12.47
N ALA A 350 -11.75 -7.22 13.06
CA ALA A 350 -11.45 -6.62 14.37
C ALA A 350 -11.43 -5.08 14.31
N LEU A 351 -10.90 -4.47 13.23
CA LEU A 351 -11.00 -3.03 13.00
C LEU A 351 -12.45 -2.55 12.96
N LYS A 352 -13.32 -3.32 12.32
CA LYS A 352 -14.75 -3.00 12.26
C LYS A 352 -15.46 -3.05 13.60
N LYS A 353 -15.02 -3.93 14.50
CA LYS A 353 -15.52 -4.06 15.86
C LYS A 353 -15.02 -2.96 16.80
N LEU A 354 -13.99 -2.21 16.41
CA LEU A 354 -13.52 -1.10 17.22
C LEU A 354 -14.61 -0.04 17.33
N PRO A 355 -14.80 0.56 18.53
CA PRO A 355 -15.71 1.68 18.70
C PRO A 355 -15.38 2.76 17.68
N ARG A 356 -16.40 3.24 16.96
CA ARG A 356 -16.24 4.17 15.83
C ARG A 356 -17.13 5.37 16.03
N VAL A 357 -16.61 6.52 15.63
CA VAL A 357 -17.37 7.76 15.54
C VAL A 357 -17.06 8.46 14.24
N HIS A 358 -18.05 9.18 13.73
CA HIS A 358 -17.89 10.02 12.56
C HIS A 358 -17.45 11.41 13.02
N PHE A 359 -16.13 11.64 13.06
CA PHE A 359 -15.50 12.85 13.58
C PHE A 359 -15.84 14.06 12.70
N TRP A 360 -16.54 15.02 13.30
CA TRP A 360 -16.93 16.32 12.73
C TRP A 360 -17.63 16.26 11.38
N GLU A 361 -18.38 15.17 11.15
CA GLU A 361 -19.08 14.91 9.90
C GLU A 361 -18.14 14.87 8.68
N ALA A 362 -16.86 14.54 8.91
CA ALA A 362 -15.80 14.64 7.91
C ALA A 362 -15.08 13.31 7.69
N MET A 363 -14.78 12.56 8.75
CA MET A 363 -14.07 11.28 8.62
C MET A 363 -14.41 10.33 9.78
N ASP A 364 -14.28 9.03 9.54
CA ASP A 364 -14.40 8.04 10.60
C ASP A 364 -13.10 7.92 11.38
N ILE A 365 -13.20 7.79 12.70
CA ILE A 365 -12.09 7.39 13.59
C ILE A 365 -12.52 6.21 14.45
N VAL A 366 -11.59 5.30 14.70
CA VAL A 366 -11.79 4.10 15.52
C VAL A 366 -10.94 4.16 16.77
N HIS A 367 -11.50 3.67 17.88
CA HIS A 367 -10.80 3.60 19.15
C HIS A 367 -9.94 2.33 19.22
N TRP A 368 -8.63 2.47 18.99
CA TRP A 368 -7.64 1.40 19.00
C TRP A 368 -6.63 1.61 20.12
N LYS A 369 -6.49 0.62 21.01
CA LYS A 369 -5.49 0.59 22.10
C LYS A 369 -5.44 1.88 22.96
N GLY A 370 -6.61 2.45 23.25
CA GLY A 370 -6.72 3.65 24.10
C GLY A 370 -6.52 4.96 23.36
N SER A 371 -6.50 4.95 22.01
CA SER A 371 -6.47 6.17 21.22
C SER A 371 -7.42 6.11 20.03
N TRP A 372 -7.93 7.27 19.62
CA TRP A 372 -8.73 7.37 18.40
C TRP A 372 -7.85 7.56 17.19
N ILE A 373 -7.93 6.70 16.19
CA ILE A 373 -7.07 6.73 15.01
C ILE A 373 -7.94 6.59 13.76
N ASP A 374 -7.52 7.22 12.67
CA ASP A 374 -8.09 6.95 11.35
C ASP A 374 -7.98 5.43 11.04
N PRO A 375 -9.07 4.75 10.63
CA PRO A 375 -9.06 3.31 10.37
C PRO A 375 -7.96 2.86 9.39
N GLY A 376 -7.68 3.67 8.38
CA GLY A 376 -6.63 3.42 7.39
C GLY A 376 -5.21 3.51 7.98
N LEU A 377 -5.03 4.22 9.10
CA LEU A 377 -3.74 4.34 9.77
C LEU A 377 -3.52 3.30 10.88
N VAL A 378 -4.57 2.59 11.34
CA VAL A 378 -4.43 1.57 12.38
C VAL A 378 -3.48 0.45 11.94
N MET A 379 -3.56 0.01 10.69
CA MET A 379 -2.64 -1.01 10.18
C MET A 379 -1.20 -0.53 10.15
N GLY A 380 -0.96 0.71 9.76
CA GLY A 380 0.38 1.31 9.84
C GLY A 380 0.91 1.37 11.26
N ALA A 381 0.07 1.68 12.25
CA ALA A 381 0.44 1.66 13.67
C ALA A 381 0.72 0.25 14.19
N VAL A 382 -0.04 -0.76 13.75
CA VAL A 382 0.16 -2.17 14.08
C VAL A 382 1.49 -2.68 13.51
N THR A 383 1.73 -2.45 12.22
CA THR A 383 2.95 -2.88 11.54
C THR A 383 4.17 -2.14 12.07
N PHE A 384 4.06 -0.84 12.37
CA PHE A 384 5.10 -0.10 13.05
C PHE A 384 5.45 -0.78 14.38
N ARG A 385 4.44 -1.05 15.23
CA ARG A 385 4.61 -1.71 16.53
C ARG A 385 5.29 -3.08 16.43
N SER A 386 4.98 -3.88 15.41
CA SER A 386 5.52 -5.25 15.26
C SER A 386 6.88 -5.32 14.59
N SER A 387 7.08 -4.50 13.56
CA SER A 387 8.12 -4.72 12.56
C SER A 387 9.26 -3.72 12.68
N PHE A 388 9.07 -2.60 13.37
CA PHE A 388 10.13 -1.62 13.56
C PHE A 388 11.20 -2.12 14.51
N LYS A 389 12.45 -2.05 14.06
CA LYS A 389 13.65 -2.37 14.83
C LYS A 389 14.43 -1.09 15.09
N ALA A 390 14.24 -0.53 16.28
CA ALA A 390 15.03 0.60 16.74
C ALA A 390 16.51 0.23 16.85
N HIS A 391 17.37 1.21 16.58
CA HIS A 391 18.80 1.17 16.89
C HIS A 391 19.08 2.13 18.05
N ASP A 392 20.14 1.89 18.82
CA ASP A 392 20.50 2.73 19.98
C ASP A 392 20.75 4.21 19.62
N ASN A 393 21.18 4.48 18.39
CA ASN A 393 21.44 5.83 17.90
C ASN A 393 20.22 6.49 17.23
N ASP A 394 19.05 5.85 17.22
CA ASP A 394 17.85 6.45 16.66
C ASP A 394 17.33 7.58 17.54
N ILE A 395 16.71 8.56 16.89
CA ILE A 395 15.98 9.65 17.53
C ILE A 395 14.54 9.61 17.07
N LEU A 396 13.63 9.40 18.02
CA LEU A 396 12.19 9.42 17.81
C LEU A 396 11.60 10.72 18.36
N LEU A 397 11.09 11.57 17.49
CA LEU A 397 10.27 12.70 17.90
C LEU A 397 8.85 12.20 18.20
N ALA A 398 8.26 12.60 19.31
CA ALA A 398 6.91 12.19 19.68
C ALA A 398 6.07 13.39 20.09
N SER A 399 4.80 13.39 19.71
CA SER A 399 3.87 14.45 20.08
C SER A 399 2.44 14.02 19.83
N THR A 400 1.49 14.42 20.68
CA THR A 400 0.09 14.43 20.22
C THR A 400 -0.10 15.56 19.20
N ILE A 401 -1.10 15.44 18.33
CA ILE A 401 -1.27 16.38 17.22
C ILE A 401 -1.40 17.82 17.71
N LYS A 402 -0.82 18.76 16.95
CA LYS A 402 -0.96 20.22 17.13
C LYS A 402 -0.31 20.82 18.39
N THR A 403 0.59 20.09 19.03
CA THR A 403 1.38 20.56 20.20
C THR A 403 2.72 21.20 19.84
N GLY A 404 3.12 21.23 18.56
CA GLY A 404 4.39 21.82 18.12
C GLY A 404 5.22 20.94 17.20
N THR A 405 4.67 19.83 16.72
CA THR A 405 5.32 18.82 15.89
C THR A 405 6.16 19.40 14.73
N THR A 406 5.59 20.30 13.92
CA THR A 406 6.29 20.89 12.77
C THR A 406 7.55 21.65 13.19
N TRP A 407 7.48 22.38 14.31
CA TRP A 407 8.62 23.14 14.81
C TRP A 407 9.68 22.21 15.40
N LEU A 408 9.27 21.17 16.16
CA LEU A 408 10.19 20.17 16.69
C LEU A 408 10.91 19.40 15.57
N LYS A 409 10.20 19.02 14.50
CA LYS A 409 10.79 18.40 13.30
C LYS A 409 11.83 19.31 12.65
N ALA A 410 11.49 20.58 12.40
CA ALA A 410 12.40 21.55 11.80
C ALA A 410 13.66 21.77 12.66
N LEU A 411 13.49 22.01 13.96
CA LEU A 411 14.60 22.19 14.91
C LEU A 411 15.52 20.97 14.92
N SER A 412 14.93 19.77 15.00
CA SER A 412 15.70 18.52 15.03
C SER A 412 16.48 18.33 13.73
N LEU A 413 15.87 18.57 12.55
CA LEU A 413 16.58 18.49 11.27
C LEU A 413 17.80 19.41 11.23
N CYS A 414 17.62 20.68 11.60
CA CYS A 414 18.71 21.66 11.60
C CYS A 414 19.79 21.34 12.65
N ILE A 415 19.45 20.78 13.81
CA ILE A 415 20.42 20.28 14.80
C ILE A 415 21.22 19.08 14.26
N MET A 416 20.58 18.19 13.51
CA MET A 416 21.21 16.97 13.00
C MET A 416 22.14 17.22 11.80
N GLN A 417 22.08 18.38 11.16
CA GLN A 417 22.95 18.77 10.06
C GLN A 417 24.34 19.20 10.58
N LYS A 418 25.39 18.38 10.37
CA LYS A 418 26.70 18.50 11.07
C LYS A 418 27.51 19.78 10.83
N GLN A 419 27.17 20.63 9.87
CA GLN A 419 27.78 21.96 9.66
C GLN A 419 27.20 22.52 8.36
N CYS A 420 26.42 23.60 8.42
CA CYS A 420 26.09 24.35 7.22
C CYS A 420 27.24 25.25 6.82
N ARG A 421 28.14 24.70 6.00
CA ARG A 421 29.13 25.49 5.23
C ARG A 421 28.55 26.05 3.91
N GLY A 422 27.27 25.76 3.65
CA GLY A 422 26.54 26.10 2.43
C GLY A 422 25.71 27.37 2.48
N THR A 423 25.23 27.82 1.32
CA THR A 423 24.28 28.93 1.18
C THR A 423 22.90 28.58 1.76
N GLU A 424 22.05 29.59 1.91
CA GLU A 424 20.67 29.43 2.42
C GLU A 424 19.84 28.43 1.60
N GLU A 425 20.09 28.35 0.29
CA GLU A 425 19.39 27.45 -0.64
C GLU A 425 19.75 25.98 -0.43
N GLU A 426 20.83 25.70 0.30
CA GLU A 426 21.26 24.33 0.62
C GLU A 426 20.64 23.78 1.91
N ASP A 427 19.89 24.60 2.65
CA ASP A 427 19.23 24.18 3.88
C ASP A 427 18.07 23.22 3.59
N ILE A 428 18.00 22.13 4.36
CA ILE A 428 17.02 21.06 4.17
C ILE A 428 15.59 21.57 4.38
N VAL A 429 15.39 22.51 5.31
CA VAL A 429 14.07 23.12 5.56
C VAL A 429 13.71 24.20 4.54
N PHE A 430 14.67 24.65 3.71
CA PHE A 430 14.43 25.55 2.59
C PHE A 430 13.90 24.78 1.38
N LYS A 431 14.48 23.61 1.10
CA LYS A 431 14.15 22.77 -0.07
C LYS A 431 12.85 22.00 0.08
N ASP A 432 12.52 21.60 1.30
CA ASP A 432 11.39 20.71 1.55
C ASP A 432 10.68 21.02 2.87
N ASN A 433 9.40 20.64 2.95
CA ASN A 433 8.66 20.75 4.19
C ASN A 433 9.27 19.80 5.26
N PRO A 434 9.38 20.21 6.54
CA PRO A 434 9.97 19.37 7.60
C PRO A 434 9.32 17.98 7.76
N HIS A 435 8.05 17.83 7.39
CA HIS A 435 7.34 16.55 7.44
C HIS A 435 7.80 15.55 6.36
N PHE A 436 8.47 16.02 5.30
CA PHE A 436 9.04 15.16 4.25
C PHE A 436 10.24 14.37 4.77
N HIS A 437 11.16 15.05 5.48
CA HIS A 437 12.38 14.42 5.99
C HIS A 437 12.20 13.69 7.31
N VAL A 438 11.37 14.21 8.22
CA VAL A 438 11.04 13.51 9.47
C VAL A 438 9.66 12.89 9.32
N GLN A 439 9.63 11.70 8.75
CA GLN A 439 8.38 11.00 8.45
C GLN A 439 7.71 10.51 9.74
N THR A 440 6.39 10.66 9.79
CA THR A 440 5.57 10.05 10.86
C THR A 440 5.45 8.56 10.57
N ILE A 441 6.13 7.72 11.36
CA ILE A 441 6.42 6.32 11.00
C ILE A 441 5.14 5.53 10.73
N GLU A 442 4.16 5.59 11.64
CA GLU A 442 2.91 4.84 11.51
C GLU A 442 2.06 5.26 10.30
N SER A 443 2.16 6.52 9.86
CA SER A 443 1.25 7.08 8.86
C SER A 443 1.87 7.38 7.50
N MET A 444 3.20 7.48 7.41
CA MET A 444 3.93 7.81 6.18
C MET A 444 4.87 6.67 5.75
N VAL A 445 5.29 5.81 6.68
CA VAL A 445 6.20 4.70 6.38
C VAL A 445 5.44 3.37 6.36
N TYR A 446 4.86 2.96 7.49
CA TYR A 446 4.25 1.63 7.62
C TYR A 446 2.81 1.53 7.10
N SER A 447 2.15 2.66 6.85
CA SER A 447 0.89 2.69 6.09
C SER A 447 1.11 2.48 4.59
N THR A 448 2.33 2.69 4.09
CA THR A 448 2.66 2.66 2.66
C THR A 448 3.54 1.47 2.26
N LYS A 449 4.32 0.94 3.21
CA LYS A 449 5.24 -0.19 3.00
C LYS A 449 5.20 -1.11 4.23
N SER A 450 4.88 -2.38 4.03
CA SER A 450 4.86 -3.36 5.13
C SER A 450 6.28 -3.67 5.65
N HIS A 451 7.29 -3.57 4.77
CA HIS A 451 8.71 -3.75 5.07
C HIS A 451 9.54 -2.61 4.47
N PRO A 452 9.51 -1.41 5.07
CA PRO A 452 10.39 -0.34 4.65
C PRO A 452 11.84 -0.77 4.93
N ASP A 453 12.74 -0.66 3.95
CA ASP A 453 14.18 -0.85 4.19
C ASP A 453 14.73 0.35 4.97
N LEU A 454 14.49 0.34 6.28
CA LEU A 454 15.06 1.30 7.22
C LEU A 454 16.42 0.84 7.75
N TYR A 455 16.82 -0.41 7.47
CA TYR A 455 18.06 -1.00 7.96
C TYR A 455 19.28 -0.32 7.32
N ASN A 456 19.19 -0.04 6.02
CA ASN A 456 20.26 0.61 5.25
C ASN A 456 20.27 2.15 5.39
N THR A 457 19.39 2.76 6.18
CA THR A 457 19.41 4.21 6.41
C THR A 457 20.56 4.57 7.36
N PRO A 458 21.47 5.48 6.97
CA PRO A 458 22.64 5.80 7.77
C PRO A 458 22.24 6.39 9.14
N PRO A 459 22.83 5.91 10.24
CA PRO A 459 22.55 6.45 11.56
C PRO A 459 23.24 7.82 11.78
N PRO A 460 22.71 8.67 12.68
CA PRO A 460 21.48 8.49 13.45
C PRO A 460 20.22 8.72 12.60
N ARG A 461 19.24 7.81 12.69
CA ARG A 461 17.97 7.94 11.98
C ARG A 461 17.03 8.83 12.78
N LEU A 462 16.36 9.77 12.11
CA LEU A 462 15.43 10.71 12.73
C LEU A 462 14.02 10.45 12.23
N PHE A 463 13.13 10.08 13.14
CA PHE A 463 11.74 9.75 12.84
C PHE A 463 10.76 10.47 13.75
N HIS A 464 9.46 10.36 13.46
CA HIS A 464 8.41 10.91 14.30
C HIS A 464 7.24 9.93 14.51
N THR A 465 6.49 10.05 15.61
CA THR A 465 5.22 9.34 15.85
C THR A 465 4.21 10.18 16.63
N HIS A 466 2.92 10.00 16.32
CA HIS A 466 1.78 10.50 17.10
C HIS A 466 1.19 9.45 18.06
N LEU A 467 1.77 8.26 18.13
CA LEU A 467 1.26 7.19 18.98
C LEU A 467 1.58 7.42 20.47
N PRO A 468 0.70 6.97 21.37
CA PRO A 468 0.97 6.99 22.80
C PRO A 468 2.14 6.03 23.14
N TYR A 469 2.89 6.33 24.20
CA TYR A 469 4.09 5.56 24.55
C TYR A 469 3.82 4.06 24.75
N SER A 470 2.68 3.72 25.35
CA SER A 470 2.28 2.32 25.62
C SER A 470 2.22 1.45 24.36
N VAL A 471 1.90 2.03 23.20
CA VAL A 471 1.76 1.28 21.94
C VAL A 471 3.00 1.35 21.04
N LEU A 472 4.06 2.05 21.46
CA LEU A 472 5.33 2.03 20.73
C LEU A 472 5.92 0.62 20.66
N PRO A 473 6.73 0.31 19.61
CA PRO A 473 7.46 -0.94 19.49
C PRO A 473 8.30 -1.23 20.73
N ASP A 474 8.38 -2.50 21.12
CA ASP A 474 9.22 -2.91 22.26
C ASP A 474 10.70 -2.67 21.97
N SER A 475 11.13 -2.73 20.70
CA SER A 475 12.48 -2.33 20.29
C SER A 475 12.80 -0.88 20.69
N ILE A 476 11.85 0.06 20.54
CA ILE A 476 12.01 1.44 21.00
C ILE A 476 12.10 1.48 22.52
N LYS A 477 11.33 0.66 23.25
CA LYS A 477 11.33 0.66 24.71
C LYS A 477 12.61 0.06 25.32
N HIS A 478 13.25 -0.89 24.64
CA HIS A 478 14.39 -1.65 25.16
C HIS A 478 15.78 -1.19 24.67
N THR A 479 15.88 -0.53 23.51
CA THR A 479 17.15 0.04 23.00
C THR A 479 17.49 1.37 23.66
N ASP A 480 18.67 1.94 23.43
CA ASP A 480 19.04 3.27 23.93
C ASP A 480 18.56 4.43 23.03
N CYS A 481 17.63 4.14 22.10
CA CYS A 481 17.09 5.17 21.22
C CYS A 481 16.45 6.32 22.01
N LYS A 482 16.69 7.55 21.56
CA LYS A 482 16.29 8.76 22.27
C LYS A 482 14.92 9.23 21.81
N ILE A 483 14.06 9.59 22.75
CA ILE A 483 12.73 10.14 22.49
C ILE A 483 12.71 11.62 22.88
N VAL A 484 12.29 12.49 21.97
CA VAL A 484 12.01 13.90 22.28
C VAL A 484 10.51 14.14 22.17
N TYR A 485 9.86 14.37 23.30
CA TYR A 485 8.42 14.60 23.38
C TYR A 485 8.10 16.07 23.55
N VAL A 486 7.13 16.62 22.81
CA VAL A 486 6.60 17.98 23.05
C VAL A 486 5.14 17.95 23.47
N ALA A 487 4.85 18.56 24.62
CA ALA A 487 3.52 18.87 25.12
C ALA A 487 3.23 20.36 24.96
N ARG A 488 1.94 20.73 25.04
CA ARG A 488 1.50 22.12 24.94
C ARG A 488 0.27 22.32 25.83
N ASN A 489 -0.04 23.55 26.20
CA ASN A 489 -1.28 23.86 26.91
C ASN A 489 -2.51 23.31 26.15
N PRO A 490 -3.46 22.64 26.84
CA PRO A 490 -4.61 21.98 26.21
C PRO A 490 -5.53 22.98 25.48
N LYS A 491 -5.72 24.20 26.01
CA LYS A 491 -6.56 25.24 25.39
C LYS A 491 -5.99 25.69 24.04
N ASP A 492 -4.68 25.96 23.98
CA ASP A 492 -3.99 26.31 22.73
C ASP A 492 -3.94 25.15 21.75
N THR A 493 -3.79 23.92 22.25
CA THR A 493 -3.81 22.70 21.43
C THR A 493 -5.16 22.53 20.77
N PHE A 494 -6.24 22.65 21.54
CA PHE A 494 -7.61 22.57 21.03
C PHE A 494 -7.86 23.58 19.92
N VAL A 495 -7.57 24.87 20.15
CA VAL A 495 -7.79 25.91 19.13
C VAL A 495 -6.95 25.66 17.88
N SER A 496 -5.71 25.18 18.05
CA SER A 496 -4.88 24.80 16.90
C SER A 496 -5.41 23.60 16.13
N LEU A 497 -6.05 22.65 16.80
CA LEU A 497 -6.69 21.47 16.21
C LEU A 497 -7.96 21.84 15.45
N TRP A 498 -8.79 22.71 16.04
CA TRP A 498 -9.99 23.23 15.41
C TRP A 498 -9.72 23.95 14.10
N HIS A 499 -8.75 24.86 14.07
CA HIS A 499 -8.38 25.52 12.81
C HIS A 499 -7.81 24.54 11.77
N PHE A 500 -6.99 23.58 12.20
CA PHE A 500 -6.33 22.66 11.30
C PHE A 500 -7.31 21.74 10.58
N PHE A 501 -8.26 21.13 11.31
CA PHE A 501 -9.24 20.27 10.65
C PHE A 501 -10.26 21.06 9.84
N ASN A 502 -10.60 22.30 10.24
CA ASN A 502 -11.44 23.16 9.39
C ASN A 502 -10.71 23.56 8.09
N SER A 503 -9.40 23.82 8.11
CA SER A 503 -8.66 24.13 6.87
C SER A 503 -8.54 22.93 5.93
N ILE A 504 -8.65 21.71 6.44
CA ILE A 504 -8.56 20.47 5.64
C ILE A 504 -9.94 20.03 5.16
N PHE A 505 -10.92 19.93 6.05
CA PHE A 505 -12.24 19.35 5.74
C PHE A 505 -13.25 20.39 5.27
N ARG A 506 -13.05 21.67 5.61
CA ARG A 506 -14.00 22.75 5.37
C ARG A 506 -13.34 24.03 4.80
N PRO A 507 -12.41 23.94 3.82
CA PRO A 507 -11.65 25.10 3.34
C PRO A 507 -12.53 26.20 2.72
N ASN A 508 -13.70 25.84 2.18
CA ASN A 508 -14.66 26.76 1.55
C ASN A 508 -16.07 26.61 2.15
N GLN A 509 -16.17 26.17 3.41
CA GLN A 509 -17.44 25.94 4.10
C GLN A 509 -17.45 26.66 5.45
N GLN A 510 -18.63 26.78 6.04
CA GLN A 510 -18.76 27.21 7.43
C GLN A 510 -17.93 26.27 8.33
N PRO A 511 -17.08 26.82 9.22
CA PRO A 511 -16.33 26.01 10.16
C PRO A 511 -17.26 25.15 11.02
N PHE A 512 -16.79 23.96 11.40
CA PHE A 512 -17.48 23.15 12.41
C PHE A 512 -17.61 23.93 13.72
N SER A 513 -18.76 23.85 14.41
CA SER A 513 -18.99 24.62 15.65
C SER A 513 -17.86 24.42 16.66
N LEU A 514 -17.35 25.53 17.20
CA LEU A 514 -16.27 25.52 18.17
C LEU A 514 -16.68 24.80 19.45
N GLU A 515 -17.90 25.03 19.93
CA GLU A 515 -18.46 24.45 21.15
C GLU A 515 -18.61 22.93 21.00
N LYS A 516 -19.16 22.47 19.86
CA LYS A 516 -19.22 21.04 19.56
C LYS A 516 -17.82 20.44 19.48
N ALA A 517 -16.91 21.07 18.75
CA ALA A 517 -15.52 20.61 18.68
C ALA A 517 -14.85 20.51 20.06
N PHE A 518 -15.12 21.49 20.93
CA PHE A 518 -14.59 21.58 22.28
C PHE A 518 -15.08 20.41 23.14
N ASP A 519 -16.37 20.05 23.03
CA ASP A 519 -16.91 18.87 23.71
C ASP A 519 -16.24 17.58 23.25
N TRP A 520 -16.00 17.42 21.95
CA TRP A 520 -15.28 16.25 21.42
C TRP A 520 -13.84 16.18 21.98
N PHE A 521 -13.15 17.32 22.04
CA PHE A 521 -11.81 17.41 22.64
C PHE A 521 -11.80 17.06 24.13
N CYS A 522 -12.73 17.60 24.92
CA CYS A 522 -12.86 17.32 26.35
C CYS A 522 -13.15 15.84 26.64
N ASN A 523 -13.93 15.19 25.78
CA ASN A 523 -14.22 13.75 25.86
C ASN A 523 -13.07 12.89 25.29
N GLY A 524 -12.01 13.51 24.75
CA GLY A 524 -10.86 12.81 24.18
C GLY A 524 -11.11 12.19 22.81
N ILE A 525 -12.20 12.55 22.13
CA ILE A 525 -12.66 11.95 20.87
C ILE A 525 -12.17 12.79 19.69
N TYR A 526 -10.92 12.57 19.28
CA TYR A 526 -10.30 13.20 18.11
C TYR A 526 -9.03 12.42 17.74
N PRO A 527 -8.47 12.56 16.52
CA PRO A 527 -7.29 11.80 16.11
C PRO A 527 -6.11 11.90 17.10
N TYR A 528 -5.61 10.75 17.55
CA TYR A 528 -4.60 10.53 18.60
C TYR A 528 -4.96 11.04 20.01
N GLY A 529 -6.23 11.38 20.27
CA GLY A 529 -6.76 11.57 21.62
C GLY A 529 -7.04 10.24 22.32
N PRO A 530 -7.22 10.20 23.65
CA PRO A 530 -7.39 11.36 24.56
C PRO A 530 -6.09 12.10 24.93
N PHE A 531 -6.17 13.43 25.02
CA PHE A 531 -5.04 14.33 25.23
C PHE A 531 -4.20 14.01 26.48
N PHE A 532 -4.86 13.93 27.63
CA PHE A 532 -4.19 13.83 28.93
C PHE A 532 -3.55 12.46 29.11
N ASP A 533 -4.27 11.39 28.76
CA ASP A 533 -3.76 10.02 28.78
C ASP A 533 -2.52 9.86 27.88
N HIS A 534 -2.51 10.52 26.72
CA HIS A 534 -1.36 10.51 25.82
C HIS A 534 -0.13 11.18 26.44
N ILE A 535 -0.29 12.40 26.98
CA ILE A 535 0.84 13.16 27.54
C ILE A 535 1.38 12.53 28.82
N LEU A 536 0.48 12.07 29.70
CA LEU A 536 0.87 11.46 30.98
C LEU A 536 1.76 10.22 30.77
N GLN A 537 1.50 9.41 29.75
CA GLN A 537 2.35 8.25 29.45
C GLN A 537 3.80 8.64 29.17
N TYR A 538 4.04 9.68 28.37
CA TYR A 538 5.40 10.17 28.10
C TYR A 538 6.00 10.92 29.29
N TRP A 539 5.19 11.65 30.05
CA TRP A 539 5.62 12.35 31.25
C TRP A 539 6.14 11.40 32.33
N GLU A 540 5.35 10.37 32.68
CA GLU A 540 5.72 9.38 33.69
C GLU A 540 6.99 8.61 33.30
N GLU A 541 7.09 8.20 32.04
CA GLU A 541 8.28 7.51 31.54
C GLU A 541 9.51 8.42 31.45
N SER A 542 9.33 9.74 31.22
CA SER A 542 10.44 10.69 31.25
C SER A 542 11.03 10.88 32.65
N LYS A 543 10.21 10.77 33.69
CA LYS A 543 10.69 10.79 35.09
C LYS A 543 11.51 9.55 35.42
N THR A 544 11.13 8.39 34.92
CA THR A 544 11.83 7.12 35.19
C THR A 544 13.06 6.92 34.29
N LYS A 545 13.05 7.46 33.07
CA LYS A 545 14.12 7.30 32.06
C LYS A 545 14.55 8.64 31.47
N PRO A 546 15.07 9.59 32.28
CA PRO A 546 15.42 10.94 31.81
C PRO A 546 16.59 10.98 30.82
N HIS A 547 17.44 9.95 30.79
CA HIS A 547 18.50 9.80 29.77
C HIS A 547 17.95 9.41 28.39
N LYS A 548 16.74 8.85 28.35
CA LYS A 548 16.10 8.29 27.15
C LYS A 548 14.97 9.15 26.62
N ILE A 549 14.22 9.84 27.50
CA ILE A 549 13.07 10.65 27.10
C ILE A 549 13.26 12.10 27.58
N LEU A 550 13.38 13.01 26.63
CA LEU A 550 13.35 14.44 26.86
C LEU A 550 11.93 14.96 26.69
N PHE A 551 11.30 15.35 27.80
CA PHE A 551 9.98 15.97 27.79
C PHE A 551 10.12 17.50 27.72
N LEU A 552 9.49 18.10 26.72
CA LEU A 552 9.46 19.54 26.45
C LEU A 552 8.04 20.08 26.59
N ARG A 553 7.93 21.33 27.06
CA ARG A 553 6.71 22.12 26.97
C ARG A 553 6.88 23.17 25.88
N TYR A 554 5.89 23.31 25.02
CA TYR A 554 5.90 24.29 23.93
C TYR A 554 6.01 25.72 24.48
N GLU A 555 5.40 25.99 25.62
CA GLU A 555 5.45 27.27 26.33
C GLU A 555 6.88 27.60 26.77
N GLU A 556 7.60 26.63 27.34
CA GLU A 556 9.03 26.79 27.69
C GLU A 556 9.89 26.97 26.44
N LEU A 557 9.61 26.20 25.37
CA LEU A 557 10.29 26.33 24.07
C LEU A 557 10.05 27.71 23.43
N LYS A 558 8.91 28.35 23.70
CA LYS A 558 8.62 29.72 23.25
C LYS A 558 9.23 30.78 24.16
N LYS A 559 9.29 30.52 25.47
CA LYS A 559 9.82 31.44 26.49
C LYS A 559 11.34 31.55 26.44
N ASP A 560 12.04 30.42 26.29
CA ASP A 560 13.48 30.35 26.09
C ASP A 560 13.83 29.41 24.92
N PRO A 561 13.64 29.87 23.66
CA PRO A 561 13.92 29.04 22.50
C PRO A 561 15.38 28.59 22.43
N LYS A 562 16.32 29.45 22.83
CA LYS A 562 17.76 29.18 22.71
C LYS A 562 18.23 28.14 23.72
N GLY A 563 17.84 28.28 24.99
CA GLY A 563 18.16 27.30 26.01
C GLY A 563 17.53 25.93 25.71
N GLN A 564 16.27 25.91 25.26
CA GLN A 564 15.60 24.64 24.92
C GLN A 564 16.20 23.98 23.67
N VAL A 565 16.58 24.74 22.63
CA VAL A 565 17.26 24.19 21.44
C VAL A 565 18.64 23.62 21.79
N LYS A 566 19.40 24.29 22.64
CA LYS A 566 20.65 23.74 23.21
C LYS A 566 20.43 22.47 24.01
N ARG A 567 19.34 22.41 24.80
CA ARG A 567 18.95 21.24 25.58
C ARG A 567 18.60 20.05 24.67
N ILE A 568 17.83 20.27 23.61
CA ILE A 568 17.54 19.24 22.58
C ILE A 568 18.85 18.76 21.94
N ALA A 569 19.69 19.69 21.49
CA ALA A 569 20.95 19.38 20.82
C ALA A 569 21.89 18.54 21.69
N SER A 570 22.05 18.93 22.94
CA SER A 570 22.83 18.17 23.93
C SER A 570 22.23 16.78 24.17
N PHE A 571 20.91 16.72 24.35
CA PHE A 571 20.20 15.46 24.59
C PHE A 571 20.38 14.48 23.42
N VAL A 572 20.26 14.91 22.17
CA VAL A 572 20.44 14.04 20.99
C VAL A 572 21.92 13.76 20.66
N GLY A 573 22.86 14.19 21.50
CA GLY A 573 24.30 13.92 21.34
C GLY A 573 25.00 14.82 20.34
N ARG A 574 24.48 16.03 20.11
CA ARG A 574 25.02 17.04 19.20
C ARG A 574 25.01 18.43 19.86
N PRO A 575 25.66 18.61 21.03
CA PRO A 575 25.72 19.91 21.67
C PRO A 575 26.38 20.93 20.72
N PHE A 576 25.86 22.15 20.72
CA PHE A 576 26.49 23.24 19.97
C PHE A 576 27.80 23.63 20.63
N GLU A 577 28.85 23.81 19.82
CA GLU A 577 30.15 24.28 20.31
C GLU A 577 30.13 25.80 20.49
N LYS A 578 29.34 26.50 19.67
CA LYS A 578 29.25 27.95 19.63
C LYS A 578 27.82 28.42 19.83
N GLU A 579 27.67 29.50 20.59
CA GLU A 579 26.39 30.11 20.92
C GLU A 579 25.59 30.50 19.66
N GLU A 580 26.28 30.96 18.63
CA GLU A 580 25.73 31.44 17.36
C GLU A 580 25.12 30.31 16.51
N GLU A 581 25.49 29.05 16.74
CA GLU A 581 24.90 27.91 16.03
C GLU A 581 23.44 27.71 16.43
N ALA A 582 23.15 27.85 17.73
CA ALA A 582 21.78 27.81 18.23
C ALA A 582 20.93 28.96 17.65
N ASP A 583 21.50 30.16 17.52
CA ASP A 583 20.81 31.31 16.91
C ASP A 583 20.50 31.06 15.43
N LYS A 584 21.44 30.46 14.68
CA LYS A 584 21.22 30.08 13.27
C LYS A 584 20.10 29.06 13.12
N VAL A 585 20.08 28.02 13.95
CA VAL A 585 19.00 27.01 13.96
C VAL A 585 17.65 27.70 14.24
N LEU A 586 17.59 28.56 15.26
CA LEU A 586 16.37 29.28 15.60
C LEU A 586 15.89 30.19 14.46
N TRP A 587 16.80 30.92 13.83
CA TRP A 587 16.49 31.79 12.71
C TRP A 587 15.88 30.99 11.53
N ARG A 588 16.50 29.86 11.17
CA ARG A 588 16.04 28.95 10.09
C ARG A 588 14.67 28.35 10.39
N CYS A 589 14.46 27.93 11.63
CA CYS A 589 13.22 27.30 12.07
C CYS A 589 12.18 28.30 12.58
N SER A 590 12.38 29.61 12.40
CA SER A 590 11.41 30.60 12.84
C SER A 590 10.09 30.46 12.08
N LEU A 591 8.97 30.69 12.77
CA LEU A 591 7.65 30.54 12.18
C LEU A 591 7.48 31.44 10.94
N GLU A 592 7.89 32.71 11.07
CA GLU A 592 7.80 33.69 10.00
C GLU A 592 8.52 33.20 8.74
N ARG A 593 9.74 32.71 8.91
CA ARG A 593 10.53 32.18 7.80
C ARG A 593 9.89 30.93 7.21
N LEU A 594 9.66 29.89 8.02
CA LEU A 594 9.11 28.62 7.54
C LEU A 594 7.78 28.82 6.81
N LYS A 595 6.88 29.64 7.34
CA LYS A 595 5.59 29.95 6.72
C LYS A 595 5.72 30.64 5.35
N ASN A 596 6.79 31.38 5.13
CA ASN A 596 6.99 32.19 3.93
C ASN A 596 7.81 31.51 2.83
N LEU A 597 8.41 30.35 3.11
CA LEU A 597 9.10 29.55 2.10
C LEU A 597 8.12 29.02 1.05
N GLU A 598 8.53 29.01 -0.21
CA GLU A 598 7.71 28.55 -1.34
C GLU A 598 7.18 27.13 -1.14
N VAL A 599 8.04 26.23 -0.67
CA VAL A 599 7.75 24.82 -0.38
C VAL A 599 6.69 24.62 0.71
N ASN A 600 6.45 25.64 1.54
CA ASN A 600 5.47 25.62 2.62
C ASN A 600 4.19 26.40 2.29
N ARG A 601 4.27 27.33 1.33
CA ARG A 601 3.09 28.03 0.77
C ARG A 601 2.36 27.15 -0.25
N ASN A 602 3.14 26.38 -1.02
CA ASN A 602 2.67 25.54 -2.10
C ASN A 602 2.80 24.05 -1.74
N GLY A 603 2.01 23.20 -2.39
CA GLY A 603 2.07 21.75 -2.22
C GLY A 603 1.28 21.20 -1.03
N SER A 604 1.31 19.87 -0.89
CA SER A 604 0.62 19.14 0.15
C SER A 604 1.45 17.94 0.62
N SER A 605 1.25 17.56 1.88
CA SER A 605 1.90 16.39 2.47
C SER A 605 1.29 15.09 1.93
N PHE A 606 1.92 13.95 2.24
CA PHE A 606 1.45 12.61 1.86
C PHE A 606 -0.05 12.37 2.13
N LEU A 607 -0.59 12.87 3.25
CA LEU A 607 -2.01 12.76 3.61
C LEU A 607 -2.90 13.84 2.95
N ARG A 608 -2.46 14.42 1.82
CA ARG A 608 -3.12 15.51 1.08
C ARG A 608 -3.41 16.77 1.90
N VAL A 609 -2.76 16.95 3.05
CA VAL A 609 -2.86 18.18 3.86
C VAL A 609 -2.00 19.27 3.21
N PRO A 610 -2.58 20.42 2.81
CA PRO A 610 -1.82 21.53 2.25
C PRO A 610 -0.72 21.99 3.21
N HIS A 611 0.50 22.23 2.71
CA HIS A 611 1.62 22.60 3.59
C HIS A 611 1.34 23.88 4.40
N SER A 612 0.59 24.81 3.82
CA SER A 612 0.15 26.05 4.47
C SER A 612 -0.68 25.81 5.74
N SER A 613 -1.39 24.67 5.84
CA SER A 613 -2.21 24.30 7.00
C SER A 613 -1.38 24.03 8.27
N TYR A 614 -0.07 23.80 8.15
CA TYR A 614 0.81 23.61 9.30
C TYR A 614 1.19 24.94 9.99
N PHE A 615 1.05 26.08 9.31
CA PHE A 615 1.60 27.37 9.75
C PHE A 615 0.50 28.43 10.00
N ARG A 616 0.01 28.51 11.25
CA ARG A 616 -1.02 29.49 11.65
C ARG A 616 -0.42 30.76 12.29
N ARG A 617 -0.29 30.73 13.62
CA ARG A 617 0.15 31.86 14.47
C ARG A 617 1.35 31.53 15.37
N GLY A 618 1.50 30.28 15.82
CA GLY A 618 2.62 29.85 16.68
C GLY A 618 2.86 30.72 17.93
N VAL A 619 1.77 31.17 18.54
CA VAL A 619 1.74 31.98 19.78
C VAL A 619 1.25 31.15 20.97
N VAL A 620 1.66 31.52 22.17
CA VAL A 620 1.11 31.03 23.45
C VAL A 620 -0.04 31.94 23.87
N GLY A 621 -1.11 31.36 24.40
CA GLY A 621 -2.31 32.08 24.82
C GLY A 621 -3.24 32.48 23.67
N GLY A 622 -3.05 31.92 22.48
CA GLY A 622 -3.89 32.20 21.32
C GLY A 622 -5.32 31.68 21.47
N TRP A 623 -5.58 30.83 22.46
CA TRP A 623 -6.91 30.36 22.84
C TRP A 623 -7.85 31.47 23.34
N LYS A 624 -7.31 32.56 23.91
CA LYS A 624 -8.09 33.67 24.47
C LYS A 624 -8.94 34.41 23.42
N ASP A 625 -8.54 34.31 22.16
CA ASP A 625 -9.25 34.93 21.05
C ASP A 625 -10.47 34.09 20.59
N TYR A 626 -10.67 32.88 21.13
CA TYR A 626 -11.68 31.92 20.65
C TYR A 626 -12.52 31.31 21.75
N LEU A 627 -11.92 30.96 22.89
CA LEU A 627 -12.65 30.34 23.99
C LEU A 627 -13.27 31.40 24.89
N THR A 628 -14.54 31.20 25.24
CA THR A 628 -15.16 31.98 26.32
C THR A 628 -14.52 31.61 27.66
N PRO A 629 -14.61 32.49 28.68
CA PRO A 629 -14.12 32.18 30.03
C PRO A 629 -14.69 30.86 30.57
N GLU A 630 -15.95 30.56 30.31
CA GLU A 630 -16.62 29.33 30.78
C GLU A 630 -16.03 28.07 30.14
N LEU A 631 -15.74 28.09 28.84
CA LEU A 631 -15.08 26.97 28.16
C LEU A 631 -13.63 26.82 28.62
N ALA A 632 -12.91 27.92 28.79
CA ALA A 632 -11.54 27.90 29.30
C ALA A 632 -11.49 27.30 30.72
N ASP A 633 -12.35 27.76 31.62
CA ASP A 633 -12.44 27.27 33.00
C ASP A 633 -12.83 25.80 33.06
N ARG A 634 -13.75 25.35 32.20
CA ARG A 634 -14.12 23.94 32.11
C ARG A 634 -12.93 23.07 31.70
N LEU A 635 -12.15 23.49 30.71
CA LEU A 635 -10.96 22.74 30.31
C LEU A 635 -9.86 22.78 31.37
N ASP A 636 -9.73 23.88 32.12
CA ASP A 636 -8.79 23.97 33.24
C ASP A 636 -9.17 23.02 34.38
N GLN A 637 -10.46 22.93 34.73
CA GLN A 637 -10.95 21.96 35.71
C GLN A 637 -10.66 20.52 35.27
N ILE A 638 -10.95 20.17 34.02
CA ILE A 638 -10.63 18.84 33.45
C ILE A 638 -9.12 18.60 33.52
N THR A 639 -8.29 19.59 33.17
CA THR A 639 -6.84 19.48 33.20
C THR A 639 -6.31 19.25 34.61
N ARG A 640 -6.77 20.03 35.60
CA ARG A 640 -6.41 19.84 37.01
C ARG A 640 -6.79 18.47 37.51
N MET A 641 -8.01 18.00 37.18
CA MET A 641 -8.48 16.67 37.56
C MET A 641 -7.64 15.56 36.92
N LYS A 642 -7.35 15.65 35.62
CA LYS A 642 -6.63 14.62 34.87
C LYS A 642 -5.14 14.57 35.21
N LEU A 643 -4.52 15.71 35.51
CA LEU A 643 -3.10 15.80 35.86
C LEU A 643 -2.83 15.73 37.37
N HIS A 644 -3.88 15.66 38.20
CA HIS A 644 -3.76 15.61 39.65
C HIS A 644 -2.80 14.50 40.09
N GLY A 645 -1.80 14.86 40.90
CA GLY A 645 -0.81 13.92 41.44
C GLY A 645 0.32 13.50 40.47
N SER A 646 0.26 13.89 39.19
CA SER A 646 1.32 13.55 38.21
C SER A 646 2.59 14.40 38.35
N GLY A 647 2.46 15.61 38.90
CA GLY A 647 3.50 16.64 38.92
C GLY A 647 3.70 17.37 37.58
N LEU A 648 2.89 17.07 36.56
CA LEU A 648 2.92 17.80 35.29
C LEU A 648 2.08 19.08 35.39
N ASP A 649 2.72 20.22 35.16
CA ASP A 649 2.06 21.50 34.91
C ASP A 649 2.11 21.84 33.41
N LEU A 650 1.00 22.35 32.85
CA LEU A 650 0.88 22.79 31.46
C LEU A 650 0.52 24.29 31.36
N GLU A 651 0.84 25.06 32.41
CA GLU A 651 0.62 26.52 32.48
C GLU A 651 -0.85 26.89 32.18
N ILE A 652 -1.79 26.17 32.81
CA ILE A 652 -3.24 26.36 32.63
C ILE A 652 -3.78 27.61 33.31
#